data_AF-A0A556QJC9-F1
#
_entry.id   AF-A0A556QJC9-F1
#
_cell.length_a   1.000
_cell.length_b   1.000
_cell.length_c   1.000
_cell.angle_alpha   90.00
_cell.angle_beta   90.00
_cell.angle_gamma   90.00
#
_symmetry.space_group_name_H-M   'P 1'
#
loop_
_entity.id
_entity.type
_entity.pdbx_description
1 polymer ?
#
loop_
_entity_poly.entity_id
_entity_poly.type
_entity_poly.pdbx_seq_one_letter_code
_entity_poly.pdbx_strand_id
1 'polypeptide(L)'
;MPSSGVDMLWVIVASTLVMSMQTGFCMLEAGLVRSKNTINVAIKNLLDFCVAGLCFWAFGFALMFGASALGWVGTSDWLFSTWPTAHNTTFFLFQVMFCATSATIVSGAVAERMSFGGYLLMTALVSSTIYPLSGHWIWNHDGWLAKLGFVDFAGSTAVHSVGGWLSLAAVLIIGPRIGRFSTNTPLASSHSLGTATFGVLILFVAWLGFNGGSRLGLTADVPFILLNTVLAGCAGGLAGLFTAWKIKGLPDLPDTLNGTLGGLVAITAGCHAVSPASAVVIGIIGGMVCFYVTILLEKWKIDDVVGATAVHGASGVWGTLAVAFFGQPEKLGTGLGFWGQLGAQSLGVVAVGAWAFGGGWVFLKLINRIHPLRVSPEAERVGLNVAEHGASTEIIDLLSEMGRHRSKGEFTQSLQFDAFTEVGQIAAEYNQVIAKVVEEMELREGIATRLRAERETAEESNRKIVSSIEYARRIQQAILPRPEILTEIVGEHALVYRPRDLVSGDFYWCLREGDHTFAAVVDCTGHGVPGAFMSLVGHAILQQIVAEKGIIEPAEILATMHQQVRDALRQDTAGSNNQDGMDMCLVRIDADKIIFAGAHRPLWWALPDGTFGEIKGNRISLGGGQHEKRRATFDQHTLPRSPGLTLYLASDGYVDQPNHLRVPFDTRPLRELLKRIAPEPMSAQADALNAALDAHRGGAAQRDDITLLALRLP
;
A
#
# COMPACT_ATOMS: atom_id res chain seq x y z
N MET A 1 32.74 29.60 50.10
CA MET A 1 31.35 29.57 50.60
C MET A 1 30.91 30.98 50.98
N PRO A 2 29.62 31.34 50.90
CA PRO A 2 29.14 32.64 51.35
C PRO A 2 29.52 32.87 52.82
N SER A 3 29.91 34.11 53.17
CA SER A 3 30.49 34.43 54.48
C SER A 3 29.62 35.34 55.35
N SER A 4 28.63 35.99 54.75
CA SER A 4 27.72 36.94 55.40
C SER A 4 26.26 36.68 55.02
N GLY A 5 25.32 37.28 55.76
CA GLY A 5 23.90 37.22 55.43
C GLY A 5 23.58 37.78 54.03
N VAL A 6 24.30 38.81 53.59
CA VAL A 6 24.15 39.41 52.25
C VAL A 6 24.68 38.47 51.17
N ASP A 7 25.81 37.79 51.41
CA ASP A 7 26.33 36.78 50.48
C ASP A 7 25.35 35.61 50.33
N MET A 8 24.78 35.13 51.44
CA MET A 8 23.78 34.07 51.40
C MET A 8 22.53 34.52 50.64
N LEU A 9 22.05 35.75 50.87
CA LEU A 9 20.92 36.31 50.11
C LEU A 9 21.22 36.32 48.60
N TRP A 10 22.40 36.80 48.20
CA TRP A 10 22.80 36.82 46.79
C TRP A 10 22.82 35.41 46.18
N VAL A 11 23.42 34.43 46.87
CA VAL A 11 23.49 33.05 46.39
C VAL A 11 22.10 32.40 46.32
N ILE A 12 21.19 32.70 47.25
CA ILE A 12 19.79 32.22 47.20
C ILE A 12 19.06 32.82 45.99
N VAL A 13 19.17 34.14 45.78
CA VAL A 13 18.57 34.81 44.61
C VAL A 13 19.15 34.24 43.31
N ALA A 14 20.47 34.04 43.25
CA ALA A 14 21.12 33.40 42.13
C ALA A 14 20.63 31.97 41.91
N SER A 15 20.43 31.19 42.99
CA SER A 15 19.86 29.83 42.91
C SER A 15 18.46 29.85 42.30
N THR A 16 17.60 30.78 42.69
CA THR A 16 16.25 30.95 42.10
C THR A 16 16.31 31.34 40.63
N LEU A 17 17.25 32.21 40.25
CA LEU A 17 17.49 32.54 38.84
C LEU A 17 17.94 31.30 38.07
N VAL A 18 18.86 30.49 38.59
CA VAL A 18 19.30 29.25 37.92
C VAL A 18 18.17 28.23 37.85
N MET A 19 17.31 28.12 38.87
CA MET A 19 16.13 27.27 38.82
C MET A 19 15.23 27.62 37.62
N SER A 20 15.12 28.90 37.27
CA SER A 20 14.37 29.34 36.09
C SER A 20 14.96 28.85 34.76
N MET A 21 16.22 28.37 34.74
CA MET A 21 16.75 27.66 33.56
C MET A 21 15.89 26.46 33.20
N GLN A 22 15.30 25.76 34.17
CA GLN A 22 14.44 24.61 33.87
C GLN A 22 13.19 25.00 33.08
N THR A 23 12.60 26.14 33.40
CA THR A 23 11.53 26.73 32.58
C THR A 23 12.05 27.09 31.19
N GLY A 24 13.24 27.66 31.12
CA GLY A 24 13.90 28.01 29.87
C GLY A 24 14.16 26.82 28.94
N PHE A 25 14.72 25.73 29.46
CA PHE A 25 14.93 24.47 28.72
C PHE A 25 13.61 23.85 28.29
N CYS A 26 12.62 23.77 29.19
CA CYS A 26 11.29 23.26 28.87
C CYS A 26 10.66 24.00 27.68
N MET A 27 10.71 25.35 27.68
CA MET A 27 10.16 26.16 26.60
C MET A 27 10.98 26.06 25.31
N LEU A 28 12.31 26.05 25.41
CA LEU A 28 13.21 25.85 24.27
C LEU A 28 12.92 24.52 23.57
N GLU A 29 12.92 23.43 24.34
CA GLU A 29 12.71 22.08 23.84
C GLU A 29 11.29 21.92 23.29
N ALA A 30 10.26 22.32 24.04
CA ALA A 30 8.86 22.21 23.61
C ALA A 30 8.57 23.05 22.36
N GLY A 31 9.30 24.14 22.16
CA GLY A 31 9.24 24.96 20.96
C GLY A 31 9.90 24.31 19.74
N LEU A 32 11.02 23.61 19.93
CA LEU A 32 11.82 23.02 18.84
C LEU A 32 11.38 21.61 18.42
N VAL A 33 10.72 20.84 19.29
CA VAL A 33 10.12 19.54 18.93
C VAL A 33 8.83 19.71 18.13
N ARG A 34 8.32 18.61 17.56
CA ARG A 34 6.99 18.53 16.95
C ARG A 34 5.90 18.51 18.02
N SER A 35 4.73 19.07 17.69
CA SER A 35 3.56 19.20 18.58
C SER A 35 3.20 17.92 19.32
N LYS A 36 3.29 16.77 18.64
CA LYS A 36 2.99 15.44 19.18
C LYS A 36 3.91 14.95 20.32
N ASN A 37 4.93 15.72 20.70
CA ASN A 37 5.92 15.38 21.72
C ASN A 37 6.07 16.43 22.84
N THR A 38 5.30 17.53 22.81
CA THR A 38 5.44 18.66 23.74
C THR A 38 5.15 18.30 25.21
N ILE A 39 4.14 17.46 25.48
CA ILE A 39 3.79 17.00 26.83
C ILE A 39 4.92 16.12 27.38
N ASN A 40 5.46 15.24 26.54
CA ASN A 40 6.59 14.39 26.90
C ASN A 40 7.83 15.22 27.26
N VAL A 41 8.11 16.31 26.54
CA VAL A 41 9.19 17.24 26.88
C VAL A 41 8.92 17.94 28.22
N ALA A 42 7.72 18.47 28.41
CA ALA A 42 7.37 19.22 29.62
C ALA A 42 7.51 18.39 30.90
N ILE A 43 6.98 17.16 30.89
CA ILE A 43 7.08 16.27 32.04
C ILE A 43 8.52 15.78 32.29
N LYS A 44 9.31 15.58 31.23
CA LYS A 44 10.74 15.25 31.35
C LYS A 44 11.52 16.37 32.03
N ASN A 45 11.34 17.62 31.61
CA ASN A 45 12.00 18.78 32.21
C ASN A 45 11.61 18.95 33.69
N LEU A 46 10.33 18.77 34.03
CA LEU A 46 9.90 18.87 35.44
C LEU A 46 10.50 17.74 36.30
N LEU A 47 10.41 16.49 35.82
CA LEU A 47 10.84 15.35 36.61
C LEU A 47 12.34 15.15 36.60
N ASP A 48 13.08 15.67 35.61
CA ASP A 48 14.53 15.68 35.71
C ASP A 48 15.00 16.50 36.90
N PHE A 49 14.35 17.62 37.18
CA PHE A 49 14.67 18.45 38.32
C PHE A 49 14.40 17.72 39.63
N CYS A 50 13.26 17.05 39.74
CA CYS A 50 12.92 16.23 40.91
C CYS A 50 13.91 15.09 41.12
N VAL A 51 14.23 14.33 40.06
CA VAL A 51 15.14 13.18 40.14
C VAL A 51 16.58 13.64 40.40
N ALA A 52 17.05 14.66 39.70
CA ALA A 52 18.37 15.24 39.90
C ALA A 52 18.51 15.79 41.31
N GLY A 53 17.50 16.51 41.80
CA GLY A 53 17.47 17.03 43.17
C GLY A 53 17.63 15.94 44.23
N LEU A 54 16.83 14.87 44.12
CA LEU A 54 16.90 13.75 45.06
C LEU A 54 18.20 12.94 44.94
N CYS A 55 18.67 12.65 43.73
CA CYS A 55 19.89 11.89 43.50
C CYS A 55 21.15 12.67 43.92
N PHE A 56 21.17 13.98 43.64
CA PHE A 56 22.27 14.85 44.04
C PHE A 56 22.29 15.04 45.56
N TRP A 57 21.13 15.23 46.20
CA TRP A 57 21.03 15.22 47.66
C TRP A 57 21.55 13.91 48.28
N ALA A 58 21.11 12.76 47.76
CA ALA A 58 21.43 11.47 48.34
C ALA A 58 22.89 11.05 48.13
N PHE A 59 23.43 11.27 46.93
CA PHE A 59 24.73 10.75 46.52
C PHE A 59 25.65 11.83 45.94
N GLY A 60 25.12 12.65 45.02
CA GLY A 60 25.96 13.53 44.20
C GLY A 60 26.71 14.61 44.99
N PHE A 61 26.07 15.23 45.98
CA PHE A 61 26.70 16.27 46.79
C PHE A 61 27.87 15.71 47.61
N ALA A 62 27.70 14.52 48.20
CA ALA A 62 28.75 13.81 48.92
C ALA A 62 29.94 13.47 48.02
N LEU A 63 29.67 12.92 46.84
CA LEU A 63 30.70 12.58 45.85
C LEU A 63 31.44 13.81 45.32
N MET A 64 30.76 14.95 45.20
CA MET A 64 31.32 16.17 44.62
C MET A 64 32.07 17.03 45.65
N PHE A 65 31.47 17.26 46.81
CA PHE A 65 31.96 18.23 47.80
C PHE A 65 32.36 17.64 49.15
N GLY A 66 32.13 16.35 49.37
CA GLY A 66 32.62 15.66 50.56
C GLY A 66 34.15 15.60 50.62
N ALA A 67 34.66 15.08 51.74
CA ALA A 67 36.08 14.89 51.99
C ALA A 67 36.73 14.11 50.83
N SER A 68 37.80 14.66 50.28
CA SER A 68 38.40 14.11 49.06
C SER A 68 39.26 12.88 49.33
N ALA A 69 38.99 11.80 48.60
CA ALA A 69 39.90 10.67 48.45
C ALA A 69 40.80 10.87 47.23
N LEU A 70 42.05 11.23 47.49
CA LEU A 70 43.11 11.40 46.48
C LEU A 70 42.78 12.39 45.34
N GLY A 71 41.83 13.31 45.54
CA GLY A 71 41.40 14.27 44.52
C GLY A 71 40.42 13.71 43.47
N TRP A 72 39.98 12.46 43.60
CA TRP A 72 39.15 11.78 42.60
C TRP A 72 37.66 11.72 42.95
N VAL A 73 37.33 11.60 44.24
CA VAL A 73 35.96 11.37 44.71
C VAL A 73 35.79 11.82 46.16
N GLY A 74 34.61 12.34 46.50
CA GLY A 74 34.22 12.67 47.87
C GLY A 74 33.69 11.46 48.65
N THR A 75 33.99 11.38 49.95
CA THR A 75 33.67 10.22 50.80
C THR A 75 32.81 10.54 52.03
N SER A 76 32.40 11.79 52.23
CA SER A 76 31.58 12.23 53.38
C SER A 76 30.32 12.98 52.94
N ASP A 77 29.47 13.36 53.90
CA ASP A 77 28.28 14.21 53.71
C ASP A 77 27.11 13.55 52.95
N TRP A 78 27.10 12.21 52.92
CA TRP A 78 25.98 11.41 52.41
C TRP A 78 24.66 11.79 53.10
N LEU A 79 23.62 12.07 52.31
CA LEU A 79 22.27 12.42 52.79
C LEU A 79 22.22 13.59 53.79
N PHE A 80 23.26 14.43 53.87
CA PHE A 80 23.50 15.34 55.00
C PHE A 80 23.53 14.60 56.35
N SER A 81 24.54 13.75 56.54
CA SER A 81 24.76 13.00 57.78
C SER A 81 24.76 13.84 59.08
N THR A 82 24.97 15.16 58.96
CA THR A 82 24.76 16.14 60.03
C THR A 82 23.73 17.18 59.59
N TRP A 83 22.91 17.71 60.52
CA TRP A 83 21.99 18.82 60.25
C TRP A 83 22.72 19.96 59.53
N PRO A 84 22.28 20.37 58.32
CA PRO A 84 23.03 21.32 57.52
C PRO A 84 22.92 22.73 58.12
N THR A 85 24.03 23.46 58.10
CA THR A 85 24.04 24.88 58.46
C THR A 85 23.37 25.72 57.37
N ALA A 86 23.02 26.98 57.68
CA ALA A 86 22.50 27.91 56.67
C ALA A 86 23.45 28.03 55.46
N HIS A 87 24.77 28.14 55.71
CA HIS A 87 25.79 28.20 54.66
C HIS A 87 25.82 26.93 53.79
N ASN A 88 25.84 25.74 54.41
CA ASN A 88 25.85 24.47 53.67
C ASN A 88 24.58 24.31 52.85
N THR A 89 23.43 24.70 53.41
CA THR A 89 22.13 24.65 52.73
C THR A 89 22.10 25.60 51.54
N THR A 90 22.55 26.85 51.70
CA THR A 90 22.63 27.82 50.61
C THR A 90 23.56 27.35 49.49
N PHE A 91 24.71 26.79 49.84
CA PHE A 91 25.64 26.24 48.84
C PHE A 91 25.06 25.02 48.12
N PHE A 92 24.41 24.11 48.85
CA PHE A 92 23.72 22.97 48.24
C PHE A 92 22.63 23.42 47.27
N LEU A 93 21.77 24.37 47.69
CA LEU A 93 20.69 24.90 46.85
C LEU A 93 21.23 25.49 45.56
N PHE A 94 22.40 26.12 45.58
CA PHE A 94 23.03 26.61 44.36
C PHE A 94 23.54 25.46 43.48
N GLN A 95 24.26 24.51 44.07
CA GLN A 95 24.91 23.41 43.34
C GLN A 95 23.94 22.37 42.77
N VAL A 96 22.81 22.12 43.44
CA VAL A 96 21.79 21.21 42.94
C VAL A 96 21.14 21.75 41.66
N MET A 97 21.06 23.07 41.50
CA MET A 97 20.56 23.70 40.27
C MET A 97 21.52 23.43 39.10
N PHE A 98 22.83 23.50 39.34
CA PHE A 98 23.86 23.21 38.32
C PHE A 98 23.85 21.73 37.91
N CYS A 99 23.67 20.83 38.88
CA CYS A 99 23.48 19.41 38.62
C CYS A 99 22.26 19.17 37.73
N ALA A 100 21.12 19.77 38.08
CA ALA A 100 19.89 19.65 37.30
C ALA A 100 20.05 20.24 35.90
N THR A 101 20.73 21.38 35.76
CA THR A 101 21.10 21.96 34.46
C THR A 101 21.95 21.00 33.63
N SER A 102 22.96 20.34 34.21
CA SER A 102 23.79 19.38 33.45
C SER A 102 22.96 18.19 32.95
N ALA A 103 22.03 17.70 33.77
CA ALA A 103 21.17 16.58 33.40
C ALA A 103 20.13 16.96 32.33
N THR A 104 19.49 18.13 32.44
CA THR A 104 18.44 18.56 31.51
C THR A 104 18.97 18.85 30.09
N ILE A 105 20.24 19.24 29.94
CA ILE A 105 20.90 19.41 28.62
C ILE A 105 20.74 18.16 27.73
N VAL A 106 20.67 16.97 28.33
CA VAL A 106 20.49 15.71 27.60
C VAL A 106 19.07 15.58 27.05
N SER A 107 18.04 16.08 27.76
CA SER A 107 16.62 16.01 27.38
C SER A 107 16.38 16.50 25.96
N GLY A 108 16.82 17.72 25.68
CA GLY A 108 16.62 18.35 24.38
C GLY A 108 17.29 17.58 23.26
N ALA A 109 18.52 17.10 23.45
CA ALA A 109 19.22 16.30 22.44
C ALA A 109 18.47 15.02 22.11
N VAL A 110 17.87 14.42 23.14
CA VAL A 110 17.23 13.12 23.08
C VAL A 110 15.69 13.16 22.92
N ALA A 111 15.13 14.31 22.60
CA ALA A 111 13.69 14.46 22.45
C ALA A 111 13.09 13.59 21.31
N GLU A 112 11.78 13.40 21.36
CA GLU A 112 10.93 12.69 20.37
C GLU A 112 11.13 11.18 20.20
N ARG A 113 12.26 10.59 20.61
CA ARG A 113 12.48 9.13 20.51
C ARG A 113 12.98 8.43 21.77
N MET A 114 13.49 9.18 22.76
CA MET A 114 13.92 8.56 24.01
C MET A 114 12.71 8.18 24.86
N SER A 115 12.70 6.94 25.37
CA SER A 115 11.68 6.48 26.30
C SER A 115 11.72 7.29 27.59
N PHE A 116 10.55 7.56 28.18
CA PHE A 116 10.42 8.33 29.40
C PHE A 116 11.12 7.66 30.59
N GLY A 117 10.93 6.35 30.78
CA GLY A 117 11.63 5.58 31.82
C GLY A 117 13.15 5.57 31.62
N GLY A 118 13.62 5.43 30.37
CA GLY A 118 15.04 5.49 30.05
C GLY A 118 15.65 6.85 30.37
N TYR A 119 14.90 7.93 30.15
CA TYR A 119 15.33 9.29 30.49
C TYR A 119 15.50 9.48 31.99
N LEU A 120 14.54 9.04 32.83
CA LEU A 120 14.65 9.14 34.29
C LEU A 120 15.86 8.37 34.84
N LEU A 121 16.13 7.18 34.31
CA LEU A 121 17.32 6.39 34.68
C LEU A 121 18.63 7.09 34.30
N MET A 122 18.66 7.71 33.13
CA MET A 122 19.80 8.53 32.70
C MET A 122 19.99 9.74 33.62
N THR A 123 18.94 10.49 33.93
CA THR A 123 19.01 11.64 34.86
C THR A 123 19.54 11.23 36.22
N ALA A 124 19.07 10.09 36.75
CA ALA A 124 19.55 9.54 38.02
C ALA A 124 21.05 9.20 37.96
N LEU A 125 21.51 8.56 36.88
CA LEU A 125 22.93 8.24 36.67
C LEU A 125 23.80 9.50 36.58
N VAL A 126 23.36 10.49 35.80
CA VAL A 126 24.11 11.75 35.63
C VAL A 126 24.26 12.46 36.97
N SER A 127 23.15 12.61 37.69
CA SER A 127 23.09 13.38 38.94
C SER A 127 23.74 12.68 40.13
N SER A 128 23.78 11.35 40.13
CA SER A 128 24.41 10.56 41.19
C SER A 128 25.88 10.26 40.94
N THR A 129 26.35 10.22 39.69
CA THR A 129 27.68 9.66 39.38
C THR A 129 28.48 10.51 38.39
N ILE A 130 27.99 10.71 37.16
CA ILE A 130 28.81 11.29 36.09
C ILE A 130 29.17 12.75 36.38
N TYR A 131 28.15 13.59 36.63
CA TYR A 131 28.33 14.99 36.98
C TYR A 131 29.16 15.17 38.27
N PRO A 132 28.79 14.59 39.43
CA PRO A 132 29.46 14.88 40.68
C PRO A 132 30.93 14.44 40.72
N LEU A 133 31.31 13.34 40.04
CA LEU A 133 32.71 12.93 39.97
C LEU A 133 33.57 13.93 39.19
N SER A 134 33.13 14.34 38.00
CA SER A 134 33.85 15.39 37.26
C SER A 134 33.84 16.73 37.98
N GLY A 135 32.73 17.06 38.64
CA GLY A 135 32.63 18.24 39.51
C GLY A 135 33.60 18.18 40.69
N HIS A 136 33.86 17.01 41.27
CA HIS A 136 34.87 16.84 42.32
C HIS A 136 36.27 17.20 41.81
N TRP A 137 36.62 16.75 40.60
CA TRP A 137 37.94 17.02 40.03
C TRP A 137 38.19 18.52 39.87
N ILE A 138 37.15 19.27 39.52
CA ILE A 138 37.20 20.69 39.12
C ILE A 138 36.95 21.65 40.29
N TRP A 139 35.93 21.41 41.12
CA TRP A 139 35.42 22.36 42.11
C TRP A 139 35.63 21.93 43.56
N ASN A 140 36.06 20.70 43.82
CA ASN A 140 36.60 20.38 45.13
C ASN A 140 38.00 21.00 45.23
N HIS A 141 38.29 21.67 46.35
CA HIS A 141 39.62 22.24 46.60
C HIS A 141 40.73 21.19 46.49
N ASP A 142 40.44 19.94 46.88
CA ASP A 142 41.39 18.84 46.80
C ASP A 142 41.36 18.07 45.47
N GLY A 143 40.47 18.45 44.56
CA GLY A 143 40.31 17.85 43.23
C GLY A 143 41.58 17.92 42.40
N TRP A 144 41.86 16.86 41.66
CA TRP A 144 43.14 16.76 40.93
C TRP A 144 43.26 17.80 39.79
N LEU A 145 42.16 18.15 39.09
CA LEU A 145 42.18 19.21 38.08
C LEU A 145 42.33 20.59 38.73
N ALA A 146 41.63 20.83 39.85
CA ALA A 146 41.75 22.07 40.63
C ALA A 146 43.22 22.30 41.05
N LYS A 147 43.90 21.27 41.57
CA LYS A 147 45.33 21.32 41.97
C LYS A 147 46.28 21.57 40.81
N LEU A 148 45.91 21.16 39.59
CA LEU A 148 46.69 21.44 38.38
C LEU A 148 46.46 22.85 37.81
N GLY A 149 45.63 23.67 38.47
CA GLY A 149 45.31 25.02 38.02
C GLY A 149 44.28 25.07 36.89
N PHE A 150 43.47 24.03 36.73
CA PHE A 150 42.32 24.08 35.83
C PHE A 150 41.29 25.08 36.36
N VAL A 151 40.86 26.00 35.50
CA VAL A 151 39.89 27.04 35.84
C VAL A 151 38.63 26.85 35.02
N ASP A 152 37.52 26.65 35.72
CA ASP A 152 36.18 26.67 35.15
C ASP A 152 35.25 27.35 36.15
N PHE A 153 35.05 28.66 36.00
CA PHE A 153 34.44 29.48 37.04
C PHE A 153 32.99 29.09 37.37
N ALA A 154 32.17 28.91 36.35
CA ALA A 154 30.77 28.58 36.50
C ALA A 154 30.36 27.28 35.76
N GLY A 155 31.23 26.66 34.95
CA GLY A 155 30.93 25.33 34.38
C GLY A 155 30.79 25.24 32.86
N SER A 156 31.62 25.89 32.05
CA SER A 156 31.69 25.56 30.61
C SER A 156 32.06 24.09 30.40
N THR A 157 32.91 23.54 31.27
CA THR A 157 33.25 22.12 31.27
C THR A 157 32.40 21.34 32.27
N ALA A 158 32.38 21.76 33.54
CA ALA A 158 31.76 21.01 34.64
C ALA A 158 30.25 20.76 34.47
N VAL A 159 29.53 21.68 33.82
CA VAL A 159 28.08 21.57 33.57
C VAL A 159 27.81 21.32 32.10
N HIS A 160 28.23 22.28 31.25
CA HIS A 160 27.83 22.29 29.85
C HIS A 160 28.55 21.20 29.05
N SER A 161 29.87 21.08 29.14
CA SER A 161 30.56 20.02 28.39
C SER A 161 30.14 18.64 28.88
N VAL A 162 29.97 18.41 30.19
CA VAL A 162 29.44 17.15 30.73
C VAL A 162 28.09 16.81 30.08
N GLY A 163 27.13 17.73 30.12
CA GLY A 163 25.82 17.54 29.49
C GLY A 163 25.91 17.33 27.98
N GLY A 164 26.71 18.14 27.28
CA GLY A 164 26.87 18.06 25.82
C GLY A 164 27.55 16.77 25.33
N TRP A 165 28.56 16.28 26.05
CA TRP A 165 29.21 15.01 25.73
C TRP A 165 28.31 13.81 26.05
N LEU A 166 27.52 13.89 27.13
CA LEU A 166 26.48 12.91 27.42
C LEU A 166 25.38 12.90 26.37
N SER A 167 24.94 14.08 25.91
CA SER A 167 24.02 14.22 24.78
C SER A 167 24.55 13.50 23.55
N LEU A 168 25.82 13.73 23.17
CA LEU A 168 26.44 13.05 22.04
C LEU A 168 26.45 11.53 22.20
N ALA A 169 26.80 11.03 23.39
CA ALA A 169 26.77 9.59 23.68
C ALA A 169 25.35 9.03 23.55
N ALA A 170 24.35 9.71 24.11
CA ALA A 170 22.97 9.29 24.09
C ALA A 170 22.39 9.26 22.67
N VAL A 171 22.58 10.33 21.87
CA VAL A 171 22.08 10.40 20.49
C VAL A 171 22.71 9.34 19.58
N LEU A 172 23.98 9.00 19.79
CA LEU A 172 24.66 7.96 19.05
C LEU A 172 24.18 6.53 19.43
N ILE A 173 23.70 6.31 20.66
CA ILE A 173 23.12 5.03 21.08
C ILE A 173 21.70 4.86 20.54
N ILE A 174 20.85 5.88 20.71
CA ILE A 174 19.44 5.81 20.31
C ILE A 174 19.25 5.98 18.80
N GLY A 175 20.15 6.69 18.12
CA GLY A 175 20.12 6.93 16.68
C GLY A 175 19.14 8.04 16.25
N PRO A 176 19.08 8.32 14.94
CA PRO A 176 18.31 9.44 14.41
C PRO A 176 16.80 9.20 14.43
N ARG A 177 16.00 10.28 14.48
CA ARG A 177 14.54 10.19 14.35
C ARG A 177 14.14 9.58 13.02
N ILE A 178 13.07 8.77 13.03
CA ILE A 178 12.52 8.15 11.83
C ILE A 178 12.16 9.25 10.83
N GLY A 179 12.74 9.16 9.64
CA GLY A 179 12.52 10.11 8.56
C GLY A 179 13.51 11.28 8.47
N ARG A 180 14.38 11.53 9.48
CA ARG A 180 15.28 12.72 9.52
C ARG A 180 16.20 12.85 8.32
N PHE A 181 16.76 11.71 7.89
CA PHE A 181 17.79 11.65 6.84
C PHE A 181 17.40 10.73 5.67
N SER A 182 16.11 10.37 5.55
CA SER A 182 15.62 9.45 4.50
C SER A 182 15.24 10.16 3.20
N THR A 183 14.95 11.46 3.24
CA THR A 183 14.54 12.27 2.09
C THR A 183 15.30 13.59 2.07
N ASN A 184 15.44 14.22 0.90
CA ASN A 184 15.99 15.58 0.78
C ASN A 184 15.05 16.66 1.34
N THR A 185 13.84 16.28 1.75
CA THR A 185 12.89 17.14 2.46
C THR A 185 13.22 17.21 3.95
N PRO A 186 13.30 18.42 4.53
CA PRO A 186 13.41 18.59 5.99
C PRO A 186 12.28 17.86 6.71
N LEU A 187 12.57 17.25 7.87
CA LEU A 187 11.51 16.83 8.78
C LEU A 187 10.63 18.05 9.15
N ALA A 188 9.33 17.79 9.36
CA ALA A 188 8.35 18.81 9.72
C ALA A 188 8.85 19.80 10.79
N SER A 189 8.49 21.07 10.59
CA SER A 189 8.96 22.25 11.34
C SER A 189 8.65 22.19 12.85
N SER A 190 9.50 22.85 13.63
CA SER A 190 9.35 23.11 15.06
C SER A 190 7.93 23.56 15.42
N HIS A 191 7.42 23.10 16.57
CA HIS A 191 6.06 23.38 17.05
C HIS A 191 5.81 24.87 17.25
N SER A 192 6.75 25.59 17.87
CA SER A 192 6.62 27.03 18.12
C SER A 192 7.98 27.68 18.33
N LEU A 193 8.48 28.37 17.29
CA LEU A 193 9.70 29.16 17.40
C LEU A 193 9.54 30.35 18.36
N GLY A 194 8.32 30.85 18.55
CA GLY A 194 8.02 31.87 19.57
C GLY A 194 8.28 31.34 20.98
N THR A 195 7.77 30.15 21.30
CA THR A 195 8.01 29.48 22.59
C THR A 195 9.49 29.19 22.80
N ALA A 196 10.19 28.73 21.75
CA ALA A 196 11.63 28.51 21.80
C ALA A 196 12.41 29.80 22.11
N THR A 197 11.99 30.92 21.50
CA THR A 197 12.58 32.24 21.73
C THR A 197 12.41 32.69 23.18
N PHE A 198 11.20 32.55 23.74
CA PHE A 198 10.97 32.84 25.17
C PHE A 198 11.83 31.94 26.07
N GLY A 199 12.01 30.67 25.71
CA GLY A 199 12.92 29.77 26.40
C GLY A 199 14.35 30.31 26.49
N VAL A 200 14.92 30.74 25.36
CA VAL A 200 16.27 31.34 25.33
C VAL A 200 16.36 32.65 26.12
N LEU A 201 15.33 33.50 26.07
CA LEU A 201 15.32 34.75 26.86
C LEU A 201 15.32 34.46 28.38
N ILE A 202 14.55 33.45 28.82
CA ILE A 202 14.57 33.00 30.22
C ILE A 202 15.95 32.43 30.57
N LEU A 203 16.52 31.57 29.71
CA LEU A 203 17.87 31.03 29.90
C LEU A 203 18.92 32.14 30.00
N PHE A 204 18.79 33.20 29.21
CA PHE A 204 19.68 34.36 29.25
C PHE A 204 19.64 35.05 30.62
N VAL A 205 18.44 35.34 31.13
CA VAL A 205 18.25 35.95 32.46
C VAL A 205 18.77 35.03 33.56
N ALA A 206 18.46 33.73 33.47
CA ALA A 206 18.91 32.72 34.41
C ALA A 206 20.45 32.61 34.46
N TRP A 207 21.12 32.81 33.33
CA TRP A 207 22.58 32.82 33.22
C TRP A 207 23.25 33.90 34.06
N LEU A 208 22.55 35.01 34.33
CA LEU A 208 23.03 36.05 35.24
C LEU A 208 23.17 35.50 36.66
N GLY A 209 22.20 34.69 37.11
CA GLY A 209 22.31 33.95 38.37
C GLY A 209 23.39 32.87 38.31
N PHE A 210 23.49 32.16 37.20
CA PHE A 210 24.47 31.09 37.00
C PHE A 210 25.91 31.60 37.14
N ASN A 211 26.29 32.62 36.36
CA ASN A 211 27.63 33.18 36.40
C ASN A 211 27.83 34.08 37.63
N GLY A 212 26.90 34.99 37.91
CA GLY A 212 27.04 35.93 39.03
C GLY A 212 27.03 35.23 40.40
N GLY A 213 26.21 34.20 40.56
CA GLY A 213 26.14 33.38 41.78
C GLY A 213 27.39 32.53 42.01
N SER A 214 28.12 32.16 40.96
CA SER A 214 29.36 31.37 41.05
C SER A 214 30.50 32.11 41.75
N ARG A 215 30.36 33.43 41.95
CA ARG A 215 31.25 34.17 42.86
C ARG A 215 31.10 33.76 44.33
N LEU A 216 29.98 33.12 44.68
CA LEU A 216 29.57 32.65 46.02
C LEU A 216 29.43 33.77 47.07
N GLY A 217 29.29 35.02 46.64
CA GLY A 217 29.08 36.19 47.49
C GLY A 217 28.90 37.46 46.67
N LEU A 218 28.31 38.49 47.27
CA LEU A 218 28.02 39.76 46.59
C LEU A 218 29.22 40.69 46.74
N THR A 219 30.12 40.64 45.76
CA THR A 219 31.37 41.42 45.74
C THR A 219 31.39 42.41 44.58
N ALA A 220 32.40 43.28 44.54
CA ALA A 220 32.62 44.22 43.44
C ALA A 220 32.91 43.52 42.08
N ASP A 221 33.20 42.22 42.08
CA ASP A 221 33.42 41.42 40.87
C ASP A 221 32.10 41.10 40.15
N VAL A 222 30.99 40.98 40.89
CA VAL A 222 29.70 40.51 40.37
C VAL A 222 29.22 41.34 39.18
N PRO A 223 29.20 42.69 39.21
CA PRO A 223 28.77 43.48 38.05
C PRO A 223 29.59 43.21 36.78
N PHE A 224 30.90 42.98 36.91
CA PHE A 224 31.76 42.67 35.76
C PHE A 224 31.50 41.27 35.19
N ILE A 225 31.26 40.29 36.06
CA ILE A 225 30.84 38.94 35.66
C ILE A 225 29.53 39.00 34.86
N LEU A 226 28.55 39.75 35.36
CA LEU A 226 27.26 39.93 34.69
C LEU A 226 27.42 40.64 33.34
N LEU A 227 28.21 41.73 33.28
CA LEU A 227 28.51 42.44 32.05
C LEU A 227 29.13 41.52 30.99
N ASN A 228 30.16 40.76 31.37
CA ASN A 228 30.82 39.81 30.47
C ASN A 228 29.83 38.75 29.96
N THR A 229 28.93 38.27 30.83
CA THR A 229 27.89 37.30 30.48
C THR A 229 26.94 37.85 29.42
N VAL A 230 26.41 39.06 29.63
CA VAL A 230 25.50 39.73 28.69
C VAL A 230 26.18 39.96 27.34
N LEU A 231 27.38 40.54 27.35
CA LEU A 231 28.10 40.86 26.11
C LEU A 231 28.42 39.62 25.28
N ALA A 232 28.86 38.54 25.91
CA ALA A 232 29.16 37.29 25.20
C ALA A 232 27.89 36.65 24.61
N GLY A 233 26.78 36.63 25.36
CA GLY A 233 25.50 36.11 24.86
C GLY A 233 24.98 36.90 23.66
N CYS A 234 24.99 38.24 23.73
CA CYS A 234 24.60 39.09 22.61
C CYS A 234 25.51 38.90 21.38
N ALA A 235 26.83 38.85 21.60
CA ALA A 235 27.79 38.68 20.52
C ALA A 235 27.69 37.30 19.86
N GLY A 236 27.44 36.24 20.64
CA GLY A 236 27.18 34.90 20.12
C GLY A 236 25.89 34.82 19.30
N GLY A 237 24.81 35.48 19.74
CA GLY A 237 23.56 35.55 19.00
C GLY A 237 23.72 36.22 17.64
N LEU A 238 24.39 37.38 17.60
CA LEU A 238 24.70 38.07 16.34
C LEU A 238 25.61 37.23 15.44
N ALA A 239 26.63 36.58 16.01
CA ALA A 239 27.50 35.70 15.25
C ALA A 239 26.74 34.51 14.64
N GLY A 240 25.85 33.88 15.41
CA GLY A 240 24.97 32.81 14.92
C GLY A 240 24.08 33.30 13.77
N LEU A 241 23.40 34.44 13.95
CA LEU A 241 22.55 35.06 12.93
C LEU A 241 23.32 35.35 11.63
N PHE A 242 24.43 36.07 11.71
CA PHE A 242 25.18 36.48 10.52
C PHE A 242 25.85 35.30 9.82
N THR A 243 26.33 34.31 10.58
CA THR A 243 26.94 33.10 10.01
C THR A 243 25.89 32.26 9.29
N ALA A 244 24.73 32.04 9.92
CA ALA A 244 23.60 31.36 9.33
C ALA A 244 23.09 32.07 8.07
N TRP A 245 22.90 33.39 8.14
CA TRP A 245 22.44 34.18 7.00
C TRP A 245 23.42 34.09 5.82
N LYS A 246 24.73 34.21 6.08
CA LYS A 246 25.74 34.10 5.03
C LYS A 246 25.76 32.73 4.34
N ILE A 247 25.53 31.64 5.08
CA ILE A 247 25.69 30.26 4.58
C ILE A 247 24.37 29.69 4.05
N LYS A 248 23.25 29.92 4.75
CA LYS A 248 21.91 29.42 4.40
C LYS A 248 21.13 30.39 3.50
N GLY A 249 21.59 31.64 3.35
CA GLY A 249 20.97 32.67 2.48
C GLY A 249 19.80 33.42 3.13
N LEU A 250 19.41 33.09 4.36
CA LEU A 250 18.31 33.73 5.09
C LEU A 250 18.59 33.75 6.60
N PRO A 251 18.06 34.74 7.35
CA PRO A 251 18.20 34.79 8.80
C PRO A 251 17.42 33.64 9.45
N ASP A 252 18.14 32.65 9.96
CA ASP A 252 17.57 31.46 10.62
C ASP A 252 17.48 31.68 12.14
N LEU A 253 16.25 31.59 12.66
CA LEU A 253 15.99 31.83 14.07
C LEU A 253 16.59 30.73 14.98
N PRO A 254 16.41 29.42 14.72
CA PRO A 254 17.07 28.36 15.50
C PRO A 254 18.58 28.53 15.64
N ASP A 255 19.30 28.84 14.56
CA ASP A 255 20.75 29.09 14.63
C ASP A 255 21.10 30.34 15.44
N THR A 256 20.27 31.38 15.38
CA THR A 256 20.46 32.60 16.17
C THR A 256 20.26 32.34 17.68
N LEU A 257 19.23 31.56 18.01
CA LEU A 257 18.95 31.11 19.38
C LEU A 257 20.12 30.28 19.92
N ASN A 258 20.57 29.28 19.16
CA ASN A 258 21.72 28.45 19.53
C ASN A 258 23.04 29.23 19.57
N GLY A 259 23.24 30.21 18.70
CA GLY A 259 24.39 31.12 18.74
C GLY A 259 24.43 31.94 20.04
N THR A 260 23.28 32.43 20.49
CA THR A 260 23.14 33.14 21.78
C THR A 260 23.55 32.23 22.93
N LEU A 261 23.01 31.01 22.98
CA LEU A 261 23.36 30.01 24.00
C LEU A 261 24.84 29.60 23.92
N GLY A 262 25.39 29.42 22.72
CA GLY A 262 26.81 29.09 22.53
C GLY A 262 27.73 30.18 23.06
N GLY A 263 27.37 31.45 22.90
CA GLY A 263 28.10 32.58 23.49
C GLY A 263 28.03 32.60 25.02
N LEU A 264 26.84 32.33 25.58
CA LEU A 264 26.64 32.21 27.03
C LEU A 264 27.43 31.03 27.62
N VAL A 265 27.42 29.86 26.97
CA VAL A 265 28.21 28.69 27.38
C VAL A 265 29.71 28.99 27.33
N ALA A 266 30.18 29.66 26.27
CA ALA A 266 31.61 29.91 26.08
C ALA A 266 32.20 30.84 27.15
N ILE A 267 31.43 31.84 27.63
CA ILE A 267 31.94 32.78 28.63
C ILE A 267 31.94 32.21 30.06
N THR A 268 31.14 31.17 30.32
CA THR A 268 30.93 30.58 31.66
C THR A 268 32.23 30.21 32.41
N ALA A 269 33.26 29.67 31.73
CA ALA A 269 34.52 29.29 32.38
C ALA A 269 35.38 30.49 32.81
N GLY A 270 35.30 31.61 32.08
CA GLY A 270 36.24 32.73 32.20
C GLY A 270 35.61 34.07 32.60
N CYS A 271 34.29 34.15 32.79
CA CYS A 271 33.57 35.42 32.93
C CYS A 271 34.08 36.34 34.06
N HIS A 272 34.71 35.80 35.11
CA HIS A 272 35.34 36.55 36.20
C HIS A 272 36.72 37.13 35.85
N ALA A 273 37.45 36.52 34.92
CA ALA A 273 38.88 36.74 34.69
C ALA A 273 39.20 37.40 33.33
N VAL A 274 38.21 37.71 32.50
CA VAL A 274 38.41 38.32 31.18
C VAL A 274 37.92 39.77 31.11
N SER A 275 38.42 40.53 30.12
CA SER A 275 37.91 41.88 29.83
C SER A 275 36.58 41.83 29.06
N PRO A 276 35.74 42.89 29.11
CA PRO A 276 34.51 42.97 28.33
C PRO A 276 34.71 42.80 26.81
N ALA A 277 35.80 43.35 26.26
CA ALA A 277 36.14 43.17 24.84
C ALA A 277 36.48 41.70 24.53
N SER A 278 37.20 41.03 25.42
CA SER A 278 37.49 39.59 25.27
C SER A 278 36.21 38.76 25.38
N ALA A 279 35.29 39.12 26.27
CA ALA A 279 34.00 38.43 26.40
C ALA A 279 33.19 38.47 25.10
N VAL A 280 33.19 39.60 24.38
CA VAL A 280 32.58 39.71 23.05
C VAL A 280 33.23 38.74 22.05
N VAL A 281 34.56 38.68 21.99
CA VAL A 281 35.30 37.78 21.09
C VAL A 281 35.01 36.31 21.42
N ILE A 282 35.03 35.96 22.71
CA ILE A 282 34.69 34.61 23.20
C ILE A 282 33.26 34.24 22.77
N GLY A 283 32.32 35.17 22.91
CA GLY A 283 30.92 35.01 22.47
C GLY A 283 30.78 34.78 20.98
N ILE A 284 31.45 35.59 20.14
CA ILE A 284 31.43 35.43 18.67
C ILE A 284 31.92 34.05 18.27
N ILE A 285 33.08 33.64 18.77
CA ILE A 285 33.67 32.34 18.43
C ILE A 285 32.79 31.20 18.97
N GLY A 286 32.22 31.33 20.18
CA GLY A 286 31.28 30.37 20.72
C GLY A 286 30.05 30.16 19.84
N GLY A 287 29.43 31.25 19.39
CA GLY A 287 28.29 31.19 18.46
C GLY A 287 28.64 30.55 17.11
N MET A 288 29.82 30.89 16.55
CA MET A 288 30.30 30.28 15.29
C MET A 288 30.61 28.79 15.45
N VAL A 289 31.29 28.40 16.53
CA VAL A 289 31.60 26.99 16.85
C VAL A 289 30.31 26.19 16.96
N CYS A 290 29.31 26.70 17.68
CA CYS A 290 27.99 26.07 17.76
C CYS A 290 27.40 25.84 16.36
N PHE A 291 27.35 26.86 15.51
CA PHE A 291 26.80 26.74 14.17
C PHE A 291 27.51 25.69 13.31
N TYR A 292 28.84 25.74 13.22
CA TYR A 292 29.61 24.82 12.38
C TYR A 292 29.56 23.37 12.88
N VAL A 293 29.52 23.16 14.20
CA VAL A 293 29.38 21.81 14.76
C VAL A 293 27.97 21.26 14.51
N THR A 294 26.92 22.07 14.57
CA THR A 294 25.57 21.63 14.18
C THR A 294 25.55 21.12 12.73
N ILE A 295 26.12 21.87 11.78
CA ILE A 295 26.24 21.43 10.38
C ILE A 295 27.05 20.13 10.27
N LEU A 296 28.11 19.99 11.06
CA LEU A 296 28.95 18.79 11.04
C LEU A 296 28.18 17.55 11.53
N LEU A 297 27.40 17.68 12.62
CA LEU A 297 26.55 16.61 13.13
C LEU A 297 25.50 16.20 12.10
N GLU A 298 24.85 17.17 11.45
CA GLU A 298 23.89 16.91 10.37
C GLU A 298 24.53 16.17 9.19
N LYS A 299 25.74 16.59 8.77
CA LYS A 299 26.51 15.93 7.71
C LYS A 299 26.86 14.49 8.08
N TRP A 300 27.14 14.22 9.35
CA TRP A 300 27.39 12.87 9.88
C TRP A 300 26.12 12.09 10.21
N LYS A 301 24.93 12.64 9.90
CA LYS A 301 23.63 12.04 10.18
C LYS A 301 23.42 11.73 11.68
N ILE A 302 23.97 12.58 12.53
CA ILE A 302 23.75 12.56 13.98
C ILE A 302 22.60 13.55 14.26
N ASP A 303 21.51 13.04 14.80
CA ASP A 303 20.29 13.81 15.04
C ASP A 303 20.19 14.23 16.51
N ASP A 304 20.69 15.44 16.76
CA ASP A 304 20.51 16.20 17.98
C ASP A 304 19.37 17.21 17.76
N VAL A 305 18.25 17.07 18.48
CA VAL A 305 17.01 17.79 18.16
C VAL A 305 17.12 19.28 18.38
N VAL A 306 17.84 19.71 19.42
CA VAL A 306 18.00 21.13 19.78
C VAL A 306 19.41 21.65 19.54
N GLY A 307 20.36 20.79 19.15
CA GLY A 307 21.77 21.15 18.98
C GLY A 307 22.53 21.22 20.31
N ALA A 308 22.09 20.48 21.33
CA ALA A 308 22.67 20.51 22.67
C ALA A 308 24.17 20.18 22.69
N THR A 309 24.59 19.21 21.86
CA THR A 309 26.00 18.82 21.70
C THR A 309 26.85 19.99 21.19
N ALA A 310 26.34 20.77 20.24
CA ALA A 310 27.05 21.91 19.67
C ALA A 310 27.07 23.11 20.64
N VAL A 311 25.91 23.44 21.22
CA VAL A 311 25.76 24.53 22.19
C VAL A 311 26.62 24.26 23.43
N HIS A 312 26.47 23.10 24.06
CA HIS A 312 27.06 22.84 25.37
C HIS A 312 28.40 22.12 25.30
N GLY A 313 28.54 21.12 24.43
CA GLY A 313 29.78 20.37 24.26
C GLY A 313 30.84 21.21 23.55
N ALA A 314 30.60 21.58 22.30
CA ALA A 314 31.60 22.27 21.49
C ALA A 314 31.89 23.71 21.95
N SER A 315 30.85 24.50 22.26
CA SER A 315 31.07 25.86 22.79
C SER A 315 31.65 25.82 24.21
N GLY A 316 31.37 24.77 24.99
CA GLY A 316 31.98 24.54 26.31
C GLY A 316 33.47 24.25 26.22
N VAL A 317 33.90 23.43 25.26
CA VAL A 317 35.31 23.20 24.92
C VAL A 317 36.00 24.52 24.57
N TRP A 318 35.41 25.30 23.65
CA TRP A 318 35.97 26.59 23.26
C TRP A 318 36.09 27.53 24.46
N GLY A 319 35.01 27.70 25.25
CA GLY A 319 35.01 28.56 26.41
C GLY A 319 36.08 28.21 27.44
N THR A 320 36.28 26.92 27.66
CA THR A 320 37.29 26.40 28.59
C THR A 320 38.70 26.67 28.07
N LEU A 321 38.97 26.48 26.78
CA LEU A 321 40.27 26.81 26.19
C LEU A 321 40.50 28.33 26.18
N ALA A 322 39.46 29.12 25.94
CA ALA A 322 39.53 30.59 25.90
C ALA A 322 40.02 31.21 27.22
N VAL A 323 39.86 30.52 28.36
CA VAL A 323 40.44 30.95 29.64
C VAL A 323 41.96 31.12 29.55
N ALA A 324 42.66 30.21 28.86
CA ALA A 324 44.12 30.33 28.71
C ALA A 324 44.54 31.49 27.78
N PHE A 325 43.70 31.83 26.79
CA PHE A 325 44.00 32.89 25.82
C PHE A 325 43.68 34.29 26.33
N PHE A 326 42.59 34.44 27.08
CA PHE A 326 42.04 35.74 27.45
C PHE A 326 41.99 36.00 28.96
N GLY A 327 42.19 34.98 29.79
CA GLY A 327 42.17 35.09 31.24
C GLY A 327 43.36 35.90 31.76
N GLN A 328 43.07 36.86 32.63
CA GLN A 328 44.08 37.69 33.29
C GLN A 328 44.76 36.87 34.40
N PRO A 329 46.07 36.60 34.32
CA PRO A 329 46.77 35.74 35.28
C PRO A 329 46.54 36.12 36.74
N GLU A 330 46.47 37.43 37.03
CA GLU A 330 46.25 37.97 38.38
C GLU A 330 44.86 37.61 38.92
N LYS A 331 43.86 37.52 38.03
CA LYS A 331 42.49 37.13 38.39
C LYS A 331 42.29 35.62 38.44
N LEU A 332 43.00 34.88 37.59
CA LEU A 332 42.96 33.41 37.59
C LEU A 332 43.59 32.84 38.87
N GLY A 333 44.65 33.46 39.39
CA GLY A 333 45.26 33.08 40.66
C GLY A 333 45.91 31.69 40.69
N THR A 334 46.16 31.08 39.52
CA THR A 334 46.71 29.72 39.40
C THR A 334 48.23 29.66 39.55
N GLY A 335 48.92 30.80 39.40
CA GLY A 335 50.39 30.87 39.35
C GLY A 335 51.00 30.28 38.07
N LEU A 336 50.18 29.89 37.09
CA LEU A 336 50.63 29.31 35.82
C LEU A 336 50.88 30.39 34.77
N GLY A 337 51.91 30.20 33.94
CA GLY A 337 52.07 30.94 32.70
C GLY A 337 51.13 30.43 31.60
N PHE A 338 51.10 31.10 30.45
CA PHE A 338 50.21 30.77 29.32
C PHE A 338 50.20 29.27 28.96
N TRP A 339 51.37 28.66 28.74
CA TRP A 339 51.46 27.24 28.35
C TRP A 339 51.01 26.29 29.46
N GLY A 340 51.24 26.64 30.73
CA GLY A 340 50.74 25.89 31.86
C GLY A 340 49.22 25.95 31.94
N GLN A 341 48.65 27.14 31.81
CA GLN A 341 47.20 27.32 31.81
C GLN A 341 46.54 26.61 30.62
N LEU A 342 47.08 26.76 29.41
CA LEU A 342 46.58 26.06 28.22
C LEU A 342 46.65 24.54 28.38
N GLY A 343 47.74 24.02 28.94
CA GLY A 343 47.89 22.60 29.28
C GLY A 343 46.84 22.12 30.29
N ALA A 344 46.62 22.86 31.37
CA ALA A 344 45.61 22.56 32.37
C ALA A 344 44.19 22.56 31.76
N GLN A 345 43.83 23.62 31.01
CA GLN A 345 42.53 23.72 30.33
C GLN A 345 42.31 22.57 29.34
N SER A 346 43.32 22.25 28.51
CA SER A 346 43.24 21.17 27.51
C SER A 346 43.08 19.81 28.18
N LEU A 347 43.84 19.55 29.24
CA LEU A 347 43.73 18.30 30.00
C LEU A 347 42.36 18.16 30.65
N GLY A 348 41.82 19.23 31.24
CA GLY A 348 40.48 19.22 31.83
C GLY A 348 39.40 18.92 30.79
N VAL A 349 39.43 19.58 29.62
CA VAL A 349 38.51 19.31 28.51
C VAL A 349 38.56 17.83 28.10
N VAL A 350 39.77 17.28 27.89
CA VAL A 350 39.93 15.89 27.45
C VAL A 350 39.50 14.90 28.53
N ALA A 351 39.90 15.10 29.78
CA ALA A 351 39.59 14.18 30.88
C ALA A 351 38.09 14.15 31.17
N VAL A 352 37.45 15.32 31.26
CA VAL A 352 36.01 15.43 31.52
C VAL A 352 35.21 14.96 30.31
N GLY A 353 35.64 15.30 29.10
CA GLY A 353 35.01 14.80 27.87
C GLY A 353 35.09 13.29 27.74
N ALA A 354 36.25 12.68 28.01
CA ALA A 354 36.42 11.24 28.01
C ALA A 354 35.56 10.55 29.07
N TRP A 355 35.42 11.14 30.26
CA TRP A 355 34.54 10.62 31.31
C TRP A 355 33.06 10.76 30.98
N ALA A 356 32.60 11.94 30.58
CA ALA A 356 31.21 12.21 30.28
C ALA A 356 30.74 11.44 29.04
N PHE A 357 31.50 11.48 27.94
CA PHE A 357 31.18 10.71 26.73
C PHE A 357 31.41 9.21 26.94
N GLY A 358 32.60 8.81 27.39
CA GLY A 358 32.99 7.39 27.49
C GLY A 358 32.25 6.65 28.60
N GLY A 359 32.23 7.23 29.81
CA GLY A 359 31.45 6.70 30.93
C GLY A 359 29.95 6.70 30.61
N GLY A 360 29.44 7.83 30.11
CA GLY A 360 28.06 7.94 29.64
C GLY A 360 27.69 6.88 28.61
N TRP A 361 28.52 6.69 27.58
CA TRP A 361 28.32 5.68 26.55
C TRP A 361 28.24 4.26 27.11
N VAL A 362 29.18 3.89 27.99
CA VAL A 362 29.20 2.56 28.62
C VAL A 362 27.95 2.35 29.45
N PHE A 363 27.64 3.27 30.36
CA PHE A 363 26.48 3.12 31.24
C PHE A 363 25.16 3.15 30.49
N LEU A 364 24.98 4.06 29.54
CA LEU A 364 23.78 4.13 28.71
C LEU A 364 23.60 2.87 27.86
N LYS A 365 24.68 2.29 27.33
CA LYS A 365 24.60 0.99 26.64
C LYS A 365 24.17 -0.15 27.56
N LEU A 366 24.66 -0.16 28.81
CA LEU A 366 24.24 -1.15 29.80
C LEU A 366 22.76 -0.99 30.16
N ILE A 367 22.32 0.25 30.41
CA ILE A 367 20.90 0.56 30.66
C ILE A 367 20.05 0.11 29.46
N ASN A 368 20.48 0.44 28.24
CA ASN A 368 19.74 0.11 27.01
C ASN A 368 19.56 -1.40 26.78
N ARG A 369 20.36 -2.26 27.41
CA ARG A 369 20.18 -3.73 27.35
C ARG A 369 19.05 -4.22 28.25
N ILE A 370 18.76 -3.51 29.34
CA ILE A 370 17.76 -3.90 30.35
C ILE A 370 16.46 -3.12 30.11
N HIS A 371 16.58 -1.82 29.91
CA HIS A 371 15.48 -0.91 29.62
C HIS A 371 15.78 -0.16 28.32
N PRO A 372 15.08 -0.45 27.20
CA PRO A 372 15.29 0.23 25.94
C PRO A 372 15.21 1.76 26.11
N LEU A 373 16.26 2.45 25.67
CA LEU A 373 16.33 3.91 25.70
C LEU A 373 15.54 4.54 24.56
N ARG A 374 15.27 3.81 23.48
CA ARG A 374 14.42 4.27 22.37
C ARG A 374 13.05 3.62 22.44
N VAL A 375 11.99 4.39 22.17
CA VAL A 375 10.63 3.86 22.01
C VAL A 375 10.48 3.02 20.74
N SER A 376 9.35 2.31 20.62
CA SER A 376 9.03 1.57 19.40
C SER A 376 8.84 2.51 18.19
N PRO A 377 9.09 2.05 16.95
CA PRO A 377 8.86 2.85 15.75
C PRO A 377 7.42 3.36 15.62
N GLU A 378 6.44 2.62 16.12
CA GLU A 378 5.03 3.02 16.12
C GLU A 378 4.78 4.15 17.12
N ALA A 379 5.28 4.02 18.35
CA ALA A 379 5.20 5.08 19.36
C ALA A 379 5.84 6.40 18.88
N GLU A 380 6.98 6.32 18.19
CA GLU A 380 7.64 7.49 17.61
C GLU A 380 6.83 8.13 16.46
N ARG A 381 6.12 7.33 15.67
CA ARG A 381 5.24 7.83 14.59
C ARG A 381 3.99 8.50 15.14
N VAL A 382 3.31 7.88 16.10
CA VAL A 382 2.12 8.45 16.75
C VAL A 382 2.49 9.70 17.56
N GLY A 383 3.63 9.68 18.26
CA GLY A 383 4.09 10.76 19.14
C GLY A 383 4.02 10.38 20.60
N LEU A 384 5.01 10.86 21.38
CA LEU A 384 5.19 10.45 22.77
C LEU A 384 4.14 11.04 23.72
N ASN A 385 3.44 12.10 23.32
CA ASN A 385 2.29 12.61 24.07
C ASN A 385 1.23 11.51 24.22
N VAL A 386 0.95 10.76 23.15
CA VAL A 386 -0.02 9.66 23.17
C VAL A 386 0.61 8.40 23.73
N ALA A 387 1.75 7.99 23.16
CA ALA A 387 2.29 6.66 23.38
C ALA A 387 2.78 6.40 24.82
N GLU A 388 3.24 7.45 25.52
CA GLU A 388 3.74 7.33 26.89
C GLU A 388 2.85 8.03 27.93
N HIS A 389 2.11 9.07 27.53
CA HIS A 389 1.33 9.89 28.46
C HIS A 389 -0.18 9.79 28.27
N GLY A 390 -0.64 9.00 27.30
CA GLY A 390 -2.06 8.81 27.00
C GLY A 390 -2.79 10.12 26.65
N ALA A 391 -2.05 11.16 26.28
CA ALA A 391 -2.63 12.46 26.01
C ALA A 391 -3.39 12.39 24.69
N SER A 392 -4.67 12.71 24.74
CA SER A 392 -5.41 13.06 23.55
C SER A 392 -5.46 14.58 23.41
N THR A 393 -5.22 15.05 22.21
CA THR A 393 -5.60 16.40 21.79
C THR A 393 -6.73 16.26 20.80
N GLU A 394 -7.52 17.30 20.58
CA GLU A 394 -8.60 17.26 19.58
C GLU A 394 -8.10 16.79 18.21
N ILE A 395 -6.89 17.23 17.77
CA ILE A 395 -6.26 16.74 16.53
C ILE A 395 -5.98 15.23 16.58
N ILE A 396 -5.50 14.72 17.71
CA ILE A 396 -5.20 13.29 17.87
C ILE A 396 -6.50 12.49 17.87
N ASP A 397 -7.52 12.95 18.58
CA ASP A 397 -8.84 12.33 18.63
C ASP A 397 -9.48 12.29 17.23
N LEU A 398 -9.35 13.39 16.48
CA LEU A 398 -9.81 13.48 15.10
C LEU A 398 -9.12 12.44 14.22
N LEU A 399 -7.79 12.40 14.24
CA LEU A 399 -7.01 11.44 13.44
C LEU A 399 -7.29 9.98 13.83
N SER A 400 -7.50 9.73 15.13
CA SER A 400 -7.86 8.40 15.65
C SER A 400 -9.21 7.93 15.10
N GLU A 401 -10.24 8.78 15.17
CA GLU A 401 -11.57 8.46 14.63
C GLU A 401 -11.57 8.33 13.11
N MET A 402 -10.85 9.20 12.39
CA MET A 402 -10.65 9.06 10.93
C MET A 402 -9.98 7.71 10.60
N GLY A 403 -8.98 7.30 11.38
CA GLY A 403 -8.32 6.00 11.27
C GLY A 403 -9.25 4.82 11.55
N ARG A 404 -10.17 4.97 12.51
CA ARG A 404 -11.21 3.96 12.81
C ARG A 404 -12.19 3.81 11.64
N HIS A 405 -12.72 4.91 11.10
CA HIS A 405 -13.61 4.88 9.94
C HIS A 405 -12.95 4.17 8.75
N ARG A 406 -11.67 4.48 8.48
CA ARG A 406 -10.90 3.84 7.41
C ARG A 406 -10.70 2.34 7.62
N SER A 407 -10.35 1.91 8.83
CA SER A 407 -9.99 0.51 9.12
C SER A 407 -11.20 -0.40 9.26
N LYS A 408 -12.31 0.09 9.83
CA LYS A 408 -13.53 -0.68 10.05
C LYS A 408 -14.58 -0.53 8.94
N GLY A 409 -14.43 0.45 8.05
CA GLY A 409 -15.43 0.76 7.03
C GLY A 409 -16.74 1.32 7.61
N GLU A 410 -16.71 1.80 8.85
CA GLU A 410 -17.86 2.37 9.56
C GLU A 410 -17.99 3.86 9.19
N PHE A 411 -18.68 4.15 8.08
CA PHE A 411 -18.89 5.51 7.56
C PHE A 411 -20.22 6.13 7.98
N THR A 412 -21.00 5.49 8.85
CA THR A 412 -22.35 5.97 9.22
C THR A 412 -22.36 6.95 10.40
N GLN A 413 -21.23 7.12 11.09
CA GLN A 413 -21.11 8.03 12.21
C GLN A 413 -20.39 9.32 11.79
N SER A 414 -20.89 10.46 12.23
CA SER A 414 -20.21 11.75 12.08
C SER A 414 -19.22 11.98 13.22
N LEU A 415 -18.11 12.65 12.91
CA LEU A 415 -17.15 13.11 13.90
C LEU A 415 -17.74 14.29 14.67
N GLN A 416 -17.69 14.23 16.00
CA GLN A 416 -18.25 15.23 16.92
C GLN A 416 -17.10 16.07 17.50
N PHE A 417 -16.85 17.24 16.93
CA PHE A 417 -15.84 18.21 17.38
C PHE A 417 -16.45 19.62 17.40
N ASP A 418 -15.92 20.52 18.24
CA ASP A 418 -16.39 21.90 18.31
C ASP A 418 -16.08 22.65 17.01
N ALA A 419 -17.12 23.06 16.29
CA ALA A 419 -17.03 23.72 14.98
C ALA A 419 -16.24 25.04 14.98
N PHE A 420 -16.02 25.67 16.15
CA PHE A 420 -15.24 26.91 16.26
C PHE A 420 -13.74 26.67 16.42
N THR A 421 -13.30 25.41 16.52
CA THR A 421 -11.88 25.03 16.57
C THR A 421 -11.36 24.69 15.18
N GLU A 422 -10.04 24.85 14.95
CA GLU A 422 -9.40 24.41 13.69
C GLU A 422 -9.67 22.91 13.41
N VAL A 423 -9.72 22.11 14.48
CA VAL A 423 -9.99 20.67 14.40
C VAL A 423 -11.44 20.40 13.99
N GLY A 424 -12.39 21.13 14.56
CA GLY A 424 -13.79 21.02 14.20
C GLY A 424 -14.07 21.42 12.76
N GLN A 425 -13.34 22.40 12.22
CA GLN A 425 -13.40 22.73 10.79
C GLN A 425 -12.95 21.55 9.92
N ILE A 426 -11.84 20.89 10.27
CA ILE A 426 -11.37 19.70 9.54
C ILE A 426 -12.37 18.53 9.70
N ALA A 427 -12.93 18.34 10.90
CA ALA A 427 -13.96 17.33 11.16
C ALA A 427 -15.22 17.56 10.32
N ALA A 428 -15.65 18.82 10.16
CA ALA A 428 -16.80 19.19 9.36
C ALA A 428 -16.59 18.87 7.88
N GLU A 429 -15.43 19.20 7.32
CA GLU A 429 -15.08 18.85 5.94
C GLU A 429 -15.01 17.33 5.73
N TYR A 430 -14.40 16.60 6.68
CA TYR A 430 -14.38 15.13 6.63
C TYR A 430 -15.79 14.51 6.72
N ASN A 431 -16.68 15.09 7.54
CA ASN A 431 -18.08 14.66 7.62
C ASN A 431 -18.83 14.85 6.29
N GLN A 432 -18.53 15.90 5.51
CA GLN A 432 -19.09 16.07 4.17
C GLN A 432 -18.61 14.96 3.21
N VAL A 433 -17.32 14.61 3.28
CA VAL A 433 -16.76 13.49 2.51
C VAL A 433 -17.44 12.17 2.88
N ILE A 434 -17.60 11.90 4.18
CA ILE A 434 -18.31 10.71 4.67
C ILE A 434 -19.74 10.67 4.12
N ALA A 435 -20.49 11.78 4.21
CA ALA A 435 -21.86 11.85 3.73
C ALA A 435 -21.94 11.49 2.24
N LYS A 436 -20.97 11.96 1.42
CA LYS A 436 -20.92 11.61 0.00
C LYS A 436 -20.61 10.14 -0.26
N VAL A 437 -19.75 9.54 0.56
CA VAL A 437 -19.43 8.10 0.49
C VAL A 437 -20.66 7.26 0.83
N VAL A 438 -21.41 7.63 1.87
CA VAL A 438 -22.65 6.93 2.26
C VAL A 438 -23.69 7.02 1.14
N GLU A 439 -23.90 8.20 0.55
CA GLU A 439 -24.83 8.39 -0.57
C GLU A 439 -24.47 7.51 -1.79
N GLU A 440 -23.18 7.40 -2.14
CA GLU A 440 -22.70 6.52 -3.21
C GLU A 440 -22.91 5.02 -2.88
N MET A 441 -22.72 4.62 -1.62
CA MET A 441 -22.96 3.24 -1.18
C MET A 441 -24.43 2.86 -1.32
N GLU A 442 -25.35 3.73 -0.86
CA GLU A 442 -26.80 3.52 -0.99
C GLU A 442 -27.24 3.45 -2.46
N LEU A 443 -26.69 4.31 -3.32
CA LEU A 443 -26.96 4.30 -4.75
C LEU A 443 -26.55 2.96 -5.40
N ARG A 444 -25.35 2.45 -5.07
CA ARG A 444 -24.85 1.17 -5.58
C ARG A 444 -25.71 -0.01 -5.14
N GLU A 445 -26.17 0.00 -3.88
CA GLU A 445 -27.04 -1.06 -3.36
C GLU A 445 -28.42 -1.04 -4.04
N GLY A 446 -28.97 0.15 -4.31
CA GLY A 446 -30.17 0.32 -5.12
C GLY A 446 -30.02 -0.21 -6.55
N ILE A 447 -28.90 0.11 -7.23
CA ILE A 447 -28.58 -0.39 -8.57
C ILE A 447 -28.46 -1.93 -8.56
N ALA A 448 -27.75 -2.50 -7.59
CA ALA A 448 -27.55 -3.95 -7.47
C ALA A 448 -28.89 -4.68 -7.28
N THR A 449 -29.82 -4.12 -6.52
CA THR A 449 -31.15 -4.68 -6.30
C THR A 449 -31.98 -4.69 -7.58
N ARG A 450 -31.94 -3.59 -8.35
CA ARG A 450 -32.65 -3.50 -9.65
C ARG A 450 -32.11 -4.49 -10.68
N LEU A 451 -30.79 -4.64 -10.76
CA LEU A 451 -30.13 -5.63 -11.63
C LEU A 451 -30.54 -7.07 -11.33
N ARG A 452 -30.73 -7.42 -10.05
CA ARG A 452 -31.19 -8.77 -9.67
C ARG A 452 -32.61 -9.05 -10.18
N ALA A 453 -33.53 -8.08 -10.04
CA ALA A 453 -34.91 -8.24 -10.50
C ALA A 453 -35.01 -8.36 -12.04
N GLU A 454 -34.23 -7.57 -12.79
CA GLU A 454 -34.19 -7.68 -14.26
C GLU A 454 -33.65 -9.03 -14.72
N ARG A 455 -32.64 -9.56 -14.03
CA ARG A 455 -32.07 -10.89 -14.32
C ARG A 455 -33.08 -12.02 -14.12
N GLU A 456 -33.82 -12.01 -13.02
CA GLU A 456 -34.84 -13.03 -12.74
C GLU A 456 -35.92 -13.06 -13.84
N THR A 457 -36.35 -11.88 -14.29
CA THR A 457 -37.34 -11.74 -15.37
C THR A 457 -36.83 -12.32 -16.70
N ALA A 458 -35.56 -12.07 -17.02
CA ALA A 458 -34.93 -12.59 -18.22
C ALA A 458 -34.80 -14.13 -18.21
N GLU A 459 -34.44 -14.71 -17.06
CA GLU A 459 -34.31 -16.16 -16.89
C GLU A 459 -35.66 -16.88 -17.05
N GLU A 460 -36.76 -16.29 -16.56
CA GLU A 460 -38.10 -16.86 -16.72
C GLU A 460 -38.56 -16.87 -18.19
N SER A 461 -38.32 -15.77 -18.92
CA SER A 461 -38.64 -15.68 -20.35
C SER A 461 -37.90 -16.75 -21.16
N ASN A 462 -36.61 -16.94 -20.88
CA ASN A 462 -35.80 -17.93 -21.57
C ASN A 462 -36.29 -19.37 -21.30
N ARG A 463 -36.73 -19.66 -20.08
CA ARG A 463 -37.29 -20.98 -19.71
C ARG A 463 -38.55 -21.32 -20.52
N LYS A 464 -39.43 -20.33 -20.78
CA LYS A 464 -40.65 -20.50 -21.58
C LYS A 464 -40.36 -20.75 -23.07
N ILE A 465 -39.31 -20.14 -23.60
CA ILE A 465 -38.89 -20.35 -24.99
C ILE A 465 -38.36 -21.78 -25.19
N VAL A 466 -37.46 -22.23 -24.31
CA VAL A 466 -36.86 -23.58 -24.41
C VAL A 466 -37.91 -24.68 -24.32
N SER A 467 -38.89 -24.56 -23.42
CA SER A 467 -39.97 -25.56 -23.29
C SER A 467 -40.83 -25.69 -24.55
N SER A 468 -41.02 -24.59 -25.28
CA SER A 468 -41.80 -24.56 -26.54
C SER A 468 -41.04 -25.25 -27.68
N ILE A 469 -39.72 -25.09 -27.75
CA ILE A 469 -38.89 -25.75 -28.76
C ILE A 469 -38.79 -27.26 -28.49
N GLU A 470 -38.68 -27.66 -27.23
CA GLU A 470 -38.72 -29.08 -26.82
C GLU A 470 -40.05 -29.77 -27.16
N TYR A 471 -41.15 -29.01 -27.18
CA TYR A 471 -42.44 -29.51 -27.67
C TYR A 471 -42.42 -29.74 -29.18
N ALA A 472 -41.89 -28.80 -29.97
CA ALA A 472 -41.74 -28.96 -31.42
C ALA A 472 -40.86 -30.17 -31.79
N ARG A 473 -39.77 -30.41 -31.04
CA ARG A 473 -38.90 -31.58 -31.24
C ARG A 473 -39.63 -32.90 -31.09
N ARG A 474 -40.49 -33.03 -30.08
CA ARG A 474 -41.29 -34.25 -29.87
C ARG A 474 -42.25 -34.52 -31.02
N ILE A 475 -42.84 -33.49 -31.62
CA ILE A 475 -43.72 -33.64 -32.79
C ILE A 475 -42.91 -34.11 -34.00
N GLN A 476 -41.78 -33.47 -34.28
CA GLN A 476 -40.93 -33.84 -35.42
C GLN A 476 -40.39 -35.27 -35.30
N GLN A 477 -39.91 -35.69 -34.13
CA GLN A 477 -39.42 -37.05 -33.95
C GLN A 477 -40.51 -38.12 -34.13
N ALA A 478 -41.79 -37.75 -33.97
CA ALA A 478 -42.89 -38.68 -34.15
C ALA A 478 -43.20 -39.00 -35.62
N ILE A 479 -42.83 -38.13 -36.57
CA ILE A 479 -43.05 -38.35 -38.01
C ILE A 479 -41.91 -39.11 -38.68
N LEU A 480 -40.69 -39.06 -38.13
CA LEU A 480 -39.54 -39.77 -38.70
C LEU A 480 -39.68 -41.29 -38.47
N PRO A 481 -39.29 -42.14 -39.45
CA PRO A 481 -39.26 -43.58 -39.26
C PRO A 481 -38.36 -43.94 -38.07
N ARG A 482 -38.90 -44.70 -37.11
CA ARG A 482 -38.07 -45.22 -36.02
C ARG A 482 -37.06 -46.23 -36.57
N PRO A 483 -35.86 -46.38 -35.96
CA PRO A 483 -34.83 -47.30 -36.45
C PRO A 483 -35.32 -48.72 -36.72
N GLU A 484 -36.27 -49.22 -35.91
CA GLU A 484 -36.84 -50.56 -36.09
C GLU A 484 -37.67 -50.66 -37.37
N ILE A 485 -38.51 -49.67 -37.65
CA ILE A 485 -39.35 -49.59 -38.86
C ILE A 485 -38.47 -49.35 -40.09
N LEU A 486 -37.44 -48.50 -39.96
CA LEU A 486 -36.49 -48.27 -41.03
C LEU A 486 -35.78 -49.57 -41.44
N THR A 487 -35.31 -50.36 -40.45
CA THR A 487 -34.72 -51.69 -40.70
C THR A 487 -35.71 -52.63 -41.40
N GLU A 488 -36.99 -52.60 -41.03
CA GLU A 488 -38.03 -53.44 -41.65
C GLU A 488 -38.32 -53.07 -43.11
N ILE A 489 -38.30 -51.77 -43.44
CA ILE A 489 -38.63 -51.27 -44.77
C ILE A 489 -37.46 -51.45 -45.74
N VAL A 490 -36.25 -51.02 -45.35
CA VAL A 490 -35.08 -50.94 -46.26
C VAL A 490 -33.95 -51.91 -45.95
N GLY A 491 -34.02 -52.68 -44.87
CA GLY A 491 -33.00 -53.68 -44.52
C GLY A 491 -31.70 -53.07 -43.98
N GLU A 492 -30.56 -53.49 -44.53
CA GLU A 492 -29.24 -52.97 -44.16
C GLU A 492 -29.11 -51.49 -44.55
N HIS A 493 -28.99 -50.60 -43.56
CA HIS A 493 -28.90 -49.16 -43.79
C HIS A 493 -27.96 -48.46 -42.79
N ALA A 494 -27.47 -47.28 -43.18
CA ALA A 494 -26.71 -46.37 -42.34
C ALA A 494 -27.38 -44.98 -42.36
N LEU A 495 -27.53 -44.35 -41.20
CA LEU A 495 -28.16 -43.03 -41.09
C LEU A 495 -27.26 -42.06 -40.32
N VAL A 496 -27.00 -40.90 -40.92
CA VAL A 496 -26.46 -39.72 -40.25
C VAL A 496 -27.55 -38.68 -40.23
N TYR A 497 -28.07 -38.36 -39.05
CA TYR A 497 -29.10 -37.34 -38.85
C TYR A 497 -28.68 -36.41 -37.71
N ARG A 498 -28.18 -35.22 -38.04
CA ARG A 498 -27.70 -34.22 -37.09
C ARG A 498 -28.42 -32.89 -37.33
N PRO A 499 -29.47 -32.57 -36.56
CA PRO A 499 -30.06 -31.23 -36.57
C PRO A 499 -29.06 -30.17 -36.11
N ARG A 500 -29.10 -28.97 -36.70
CA ARG A 500 -28.29 -27.81 -36.31
C ARG A 500 -28.71 -27.25 -34.95
N ASP A 501 -30.03 -27.14 -34.75
CA ASP A 501 -30.66 -26.69 -33.51
C ASP A 501 -31.32 -27.89 -32.80
N LEU A 502 -32.28 -27.66 -31.89
CA LEU A 502 -33.06 -28.73 -31.25
C LEU A 502 -33.96 -29.51 -32.22
N VAL A 503 -34.24 -28.96 -33.41
CA VAL A 503 -35.09 -29.52 -34.46
C VAL A 503 -34.48 -29.21 -35.84
N SER A 504 -34.79 -30.06 -36.83
CA SER A 504 -34.18 -30.04 -38.18
C SER A 504 -35.12 -29.47 -39.24
N GLY A 505 -34.63 -28.80 -40.27
CA GLY A 505 -35.33 -28.62 -41.54
C GLY A 505 -35.37 -29.93 -42.34
N ASP A 506 -34.24 -30.64 -42.36
CA ASP A 506 -34.10 -31.87 -43.13
C ASP A 506 -34.88 -33.03 -42.51
N PHE A 507 -35.35 -33.94 -43.35
CA PHE A 507 -35.90 -35.22 -42.92
C PHE A 507 -35.59 -36.35 -43.91
N TYR A 508 -35.67 -37.58 -43.41
CA TYR A 508 -35.63 -38.79 -44.22
C TYR A 508 -36.99 -39.48 -44.16
N TRP A 509 -37.37 -40.13 -45.25
CA TRP A 509 -38.66 -40.80 -45.39
C TRP A 509 -38.49 -42.13 -46.09
N CYS A 510 -39.14 -43.17 -45.58
CA CYS A 510 -39.14 -44.50 -46.17
C CYS A 510 -40.53 -45.11 -46.08
N LEU A 511 -40.98 -45.75 -47.16
CA LEU A 511 -42.30 -46.40 -47.22
C LEU A 511 -42.21 -47.63 -48.11
N ARG A 512 -42.89 -48.71 -47.70
CA ARG A 512 -43.10 -49.89 -48.55
C ARG A 512 -44.58 -49.97 -48.91
N GLU A 513 -44.89 -49.90 -50.20
CA GLU A 513 -46.25 -49.94 -50.74
C GLU A 513 -46.30 -51.01 -51.85
N GLY A 514 -47.00 -52.11 -51.59
CA GLY A 514 -46.98 -53.29 -52.46
C GLY A 514 -45.56 -53.84 -52.66
N ASP A 515 -45.15 -54.02 -53.91
CA ASP A 515 -43.83 -54.51 -54.31
C ASP A 515 -42.76 -53.40 -54.44
N HIS A 516 -43.10 -52.16 -54.08
CA HIS A 516 -42.24 -50.99 -54.21
C HIS A 516 -41.75 -50.50 -52.85
N THR A 517 -40.43 -50.31 -52.72
CA THR A 517 -39.82 -49.68 -51.53
C THR A 517 -39.31 -48.30 -51.92
N PHE A 518 -39.77 -47.26 -51.23
CA PHE A 518 -39.36 -45.89 -51.45
C PHE A 518 -38.44 -45.41 -50.33
N ALA A 519 -37.43 -44.61 -50.69
CA ALA A 519 -36.60 -43.89 -49.75
C ALA A 519 -36.29 -42.48 -50.27
N ALA A 520 -36.37 -41.50 -49.38
CA ALA A 520 -36.08 -40.12 -49.69
C ALA A 520 -35.26 -39.46 -48.58
N VAL A 521 -34.35 -38.58 -48.99
CA VAL A 521 -33.76 -37.55 -48.12
C VAL A 521 -34.17 -36.20 -48.67
N VAL A 522 -34.72 -35.38 -47.79
CA VAL A 522 -35.35 -34.11 -48.12
C VAL A 522 -34.68 -33.02 -47.30
N ASP A 523 -34.24 -32.00 -48.00
CA ASP A 523 -33.48 -30.85 -47.51
C ASP A 523 -34.41 -29.64 -47.59
N CYS A 524 -34.81 -29.07 -46.46
CA CYS A 524 -35.83 -28.03 -46.41
C CYS A 524 -35.23 -26.67 -46.12
N THR A 525 -35.85 -25.62 -46.66
CA THR A 525 -35.42 -24.25 -46.36
C THR A 525 -35.61 -23.90 -44.88
N GLY A 526 -34.54 -23.41 -44.25
CA GLY A 526 -34.52 -22.89 -42.89
C GLY A 526 -34.16 -23.93 -41.83
N HIS A 527 -33.70 -23.46 -40.67
CA HIS A 527 -33.31 -24.28 -39.52
C HIS A 527 -34.14 -23.93 -38.28
N GLY A 528 -34.08 -24.77 -37.24
CA GLY A 528 -34.84 -24.56 -36.02
C GLY A 528 -36.36 -24.71 -36.25
N VAL A 529 -37.18 -24.04 -35.42
CA VAL A 529 -38.64 -24.25 -35.42
C VAL A 529 -39.30 -24.03 -36.80
N PRO A 530 -38.96 -22.98 -37.58
CA PRO A 530 -39.51 -22.81 -38.93
C PRO A 530 -39.15 -23.94 -39.90
N GLY A 531 -37.89 -24.39 -39.91
CA GLY A 531 -37.45 -25.55 -40.70
C GLY A 531 -38.20 -26.83 -40.31
N ALA A 532 -38.43 -27.04 -39.01
CA ALA A 532 -39.17 -28.20 -38.52
C ALA A 532 -40.62 -28.24 -39.05
N PHE A 533 -41.29 -27.10 -39.20
CA PHE A 533 -42.60 -27.05 -39.83
C PHE A 533 -42.55 -27.45 -41.31
N MET A 534 -41.49 -27.04 -42.04
CA MET A 534 -41.27 -27.44 -43.42
C MET A 534 -41.08 -28.96 -43.54
N SER A 535 -40.32 -29.57 -42.62
CA SER A 535 -40.16 -31.03 -42.58
C SER A 535 -41.50 -31.77 -42.40
N LEU A 536 -42.39 -31.25 -41.55
CA LEU A 536 -43.72 -31.82 -41.30
C LEU A 536 -44.64 -31.71 -42.52
N VAL A 537 -44.64 -30.55 -43.19
CA VAL A 537 -45.42 -30.31 -44.41
C VAL A 537 -44.92 -31.21 -45.54
N GLY A 538 -43.60 -31.27 -45.76
CA GLY A 538 -42.99 -32.14 -46.76
C GLY A 538 -43.30 -33.61 -46.53
N HIS A 539 -43.16 -34.09 -45.29
CA HIS A 539 -43.48 -35.46 -44.92
C HIS A 539 -44.95 -35.80 -45.19
N ALA A 540 -45.89 -34.95 -44.75
CA ALA A 540 -47.33 -35.20 -44.94
C ALA A 540 -47.73 -35.26 -46.43
N ILE A 541 -47.20 -34.34 -47.24
CA ILE A 541 -47.45 -34.31 -48.68
C ILE A 541 -46.87 -35.56 -49.36
N LEU A 542 -45.65 -35.97 -49.00
CA LEU A 542 -45.01 -37.15 -49.58
C LEU A 542 -45.78 -38.43 -49.23
N GLN A 543 -46.21 -38.56 -47.97
CA GLN A 543 -47.06 -39.64 -47.50
C GLN A 543 -48.38 -39.69 -48.29
N GLN A 544 -49.05 -38.54 -48.47
CA GLN A 544 -50.29 -38.45 -49.23
C GLN A 544 -50.10 -38.82 -50.71
N ILE A 545 -49.01 -38.39 -51.35
CA ILE A 545 -48.76 -38.68 -52.77
C ILE A 545 -48.58 -40.18 -53.01
N VAL A 546 -47.78 -40.84 -52.19
CA VAL A 546 -47.42 -42.25 -52.42
C VAL A 546 -48.45 -43.20 -51.81
N ALA A 547 -48.81 -43.02 -50.54
CA ALA A 547 -49.69 -43.96 -49.83
C ALA A 547 -51.17 -43.76 -50.15
N GLU A 548 -51.65 -42.52 -50.31
CA GLU A 548 -53.08 -42.26 -50.53
C GLU A 548 -53.44 -42.16 -52.02
N LYS A 549 -52.63 -41.46 -52.82
CA LYS A 549 -52.88 -41.27 -54.26
C LYS A 549 -52.30 -42.38 -55.13
N GLY A 550 -51.43 -43.23 -54.59
CA GLY A 550 -50.84 -44.37 -55.30
C GLY A 550 -49.90 -43.96 -56.44
N ILE A 551 -49.30 -42.76 -56.39
CA ILE A 551 -48.35 -42.31 -57.40
C ILE A 551 -47.01 -42.99 -57.11
N ILE A 552 -46.56 -43.85 -58.03
CA ILE A 552 -45.38 -44.70 -57.84
C ILE A 552 -44.16 -44.27 -58.66
N GLU A 553 -44.30 -43.42 -59.68
CA GLU A 553 -43.18 -43.00 -60.52
C GLU A 553 -42.43 -41.81 -59.88
N PRO A 554 -41.13 -41.92 -59.51
CA PRO A 554 -40.41 -40.86 -58.80
C PRO A 554 -40.47 -39.47 -59.44
N ALA A 555 -40.41 -39.37 -60.77
CA ALA A 555 -40.53 -38.07 -61.43
C ALA A 555 -41.93 -37.44 -61.29
N GLU A 556 -42.98 -38.27 -61.28
CA GLU A 556 -44.35 -37.81 -61.06
C GLU A 556 -44.61 -37.44 -59.59
N ILE A 557 -43.98 -38.16 -58.66
CA ILE A 557 -43.99 -37.84 -57.23
C ILE A 557 -43.39 -36.44 -57.02
N LEU A 558 -42.20 -36.15 -57.58
CA LEU A 558 -41.57 -34.83 -57.47
C LEU A 558 -42.42 -33.72 -58.12
N ALA A 559 -42.97 -33.95 -59.32
CA ALA A 559 -43.82 -32.97 -59.98
C ALA A 559 -45.09 -32.65 -59.17
N THR A 560 -45.71 -33.68 -58.60
CA THR A 560 -46.90 -33.53 -57.75
C THR A 560 -46.56 -32.87 -56.43
N MET A 561 -45.41 -33.21 -55.84
CA MET A 561 -44.93 -32.63 -54.60
C MET A 561 -44.59 -31.15 -54.76
N HIS A 562 -43.94 -30.76 -55.86
CA HIS A 562 -43.68 -29.36 -56.18
C HIS A 562 -44.98 -28.53 -56.16
N GLN A 563 -46.05 -28.99 -56.81
CA GLN A 563 -47.33 -28.27 -56.82
C GLN A 563 -47.98 -28.24 -55.42
N GLN A 564 -48.00 -29.36 -54.70
CA GLN A 564 -48.63 -29.42 -53.38
C GLN A 564 -47.89 -28.57 -52.34
N VAL A 565 -46.56 -28.47 -52.39
CA VAL A 565 -45.78 -27.59 -51.52
C VAL A 565 -46.12 -26.12 -51.79
N ARG A 566 -46.22 -25.71 -53.08
CA ARG A 566 -46.63 -24.35 -53.46
C ARG A 566 -48.03 -24.01 -52.95
N ASP A 567 -48.96 -24.96 -53.07
CA ASP A 567 -50.34 -24.79 -52.62
C ASP A 567 -50.42 -24.70 -51.09
N ALA A 568 -49.72 -25.59 -50.37
CA ALA A 568 -49.67 -25.61 -48.91
C ALA A 568 -49.09 -24.30 -48.33
N LEU A 569 -48.06 -23.75 -48.97
CA LEU A 569 -47.41 -22.49 -48.57
C LEU A 569 -48.01 -21.25 -49.24
N ARG A 570 -49.06 -21.41 -50.04
CA ARG A 570 -49.76 -20.34 -50.77
C ARG A 570 -48.82 -19.47 -51.61
N GLN A 571 -47.79 -20.06 -52.20
CA GLN A 571 -46.73 -19.36 -52.94
C GLN A 571 -47.26 -18.71 -54.23
N ASP A 572 -48.35 -19.23 -54.80
CA ASP A 572 -48.99 -18.68 -56.00
C ASP A 572 -50.08 -17.62 -55.71
N THR A 573 -50.23 -17.18 -54.46
CA THR A 573 -51.23 -16.17 -54.07
C THR A 573 -50.66 -14.75 -54.18
N ALA A 574 -51.43 -13.80 -54.72
CA ALA A 574 -51.03 -12.40 -54.85
C ALA A 574 -50.68 -11.80 -53.47
N GLY A 575 -49.44 -11.33 -53.32
CA GLY A 575 -48.92 -10.75 -52.07
C GLY A 575 -48.16 -11.71 -51.15
N SER A 576 -47.97 -12.97 -51.55
CA SER A 576 -47.10 -13.90 -50.80
C SER A 576 -45.62 -13.60 -51.04
N ASN A 577 -44.84 -13.52 -49.96
CA ASN A 577 -43.37 -13.42 -49.99
C ASN A 577 -42.70 -14.74 -49.54
N ASN A 578 -43.46 -15.83 -49.38
CA ASN A 578 -42.89 -17.11 -48.96
C ASN A 578 -42.10 -17.73 -50.13
N GLN A 579 -40.82 -17.99 -49.89
CA GLN A 579 -39.91 -18.63 -50.85
C GLN A 579 -39.37 -19.96 -50.32
N ASP A 580 -39.95 -20.48 -49.23
CA ASP A 580 -39.51 -21.71 -48.59
C ASP A 580 -39.76 -22.90 -49.53
N GLY A 581 -38.75 -23.72 -49.75
CA GLY A 581 -38.85 -24.89 -50.61
C GLY A 581 -38.16 -26.06 -49.98
N MET A 582 -38.01 -27.11 -50.77
CA MET A 582 -37.21 -28.26 -50.40
C MET A 582 -36.56 -28.90 -51.61
N ASP A 583 -35.38 -29.44 -51.40
CA ASP A 583 -34.66 -30.26 -52.34
C ASP A 583 -34.78 -31.72 -51.90
N MET A 584 -34.76 -32.66 -52.85
CA MET A 584 -35.07 -34.05 -52.57
C MET A 584 -34.24 -35.01 -53.41
N CYS A 585 -33.72 -36.04 -52.78
CA CYS A 585 -33.25 -37.25 -53.43
C CYS A 585 -34.28 -38.35 -53.19
N LEU A 586 -34.92 -38.91 -54.24
CA LEU A 586 -35.97 -39.92 -54.11
C LEU A 586 -35.64 -41.15 -54.96
N VAL A 587 -35.68 -42.33 -54.32
CA VAL A 587 -35.53 -43.62 -55.00
C VAL A 587 -36.75 -44.52 -54.77
N ARG A 588 -37.14 -45.24 -55.82
CA ARG A 588 -38.00 -46.42 -55.75
C ARG A 588 -37.17 -47.65 -56.06
N ILE A 589 -37.26 -48.66 -55.21
CA ILE A 589 -36.52 -49.90 -55.27
C ILE A 589 -37.53 -51.01 -55.58
N ASP A 590 -37.42 -51.57 -56.77
CA ASP A 590 -38.22 -52.71 -57.24
C ASP A 590 -37.39 -54.01 -57.14
N ALA A 591 -37.99 -55.14 -57.52
CA ALA A 591 -37.32 -56.45 -57.49
C ALA A 591 -36.14 -56.57 -58.48
N ASP A 592 -36.19 -55.89 -59.62
CA ASP A 592 -35.22 -56.01 -60.73
C ASP A 592 -34.46 -54.70 -61.02
N LYS A 593 -34.99 -53.55 -60.58
CA LYS A 593 -34.46 -52.23 -60.91
C LYS A 593 -34.67 -51.21 -59.80
N ILE A 594 -33.94 -50.11 -59.90
CA ILE A 594 -34.06 -48.93 -59.04
C ILE A 594 -34.38 -47.75 -59.93
N ILE A 595 -35.37 -46.95 -59.52
CA ILE A 595 -35.77 -45.74 -60.23
C ILE A 595 -35.46 -44.54 -59.36
N PHE A 596 -34.76 -43.56 -59.91
CA PHE A 596 -34.35 -42.35 -59.23
C PHE A 596 -34.91 -41.11 -59.93
N ALA A 597 -35.36 -40.15 -59.13
CA ALA A 597 -35.55 -38.77 -59.53
C ALA A 597 -35.07 -37.85 -58.40
N GLY A 598 -34.51 -36.69 -58.76
CA GLY A 598 -33.98 -35.75 -57.77
C GLY A 598 -34.34 -34.29 -58.09
N ALA A 599 -34.65 -33.53 -57.05
CA ALA A 599 -34.74 -32.07 -57.04
C ALA A 599 -33.47 -31.54 -56.37
N HIS A 600 -32.54 -31.01 -57.17
CA HIS A 600 -31.17 -30.59 -56.85
C HIS A 600 -30.22 -31.66 -56.27
N ARG A 601 -30.71 -32.54 -55.40
CA ARG A 601 -29.90 -33.56 -54.72
C ARG A 601 -29.55 -34.70 -55.67
N PRO A 602 -28.27 -35.10 -55.75
CA PRO A 602 -27.85 -36.28 -56.52
C PRO A 602 -28.12 -37.57 -55.75
N LEU A 603 -28.14 -38.69 -56.48
CA LEU A 603 -28.00 -40.03 -55.93
C LEU A 603 -26.57 -40.52 -56.19
N TRP A 604 -25.87 -40.93 -55.13
CA TRP A 604 -24.63 -41.68 -55.29
C TRP A 604 -24.88 -43.17 -55.11
N TRP A 605 -24.12 -44.00 -55.82
CA TRP A 605 -24.22 -45.45 -55.71
C TRP A 605 -22.84 -46.10 -55.79
N ALA A 606 -22.70 -47.25 -55.13
CA ALA A 606 -21.46 -48.01 -55.07
C ALA A 606 -21.72 -49.52 -55.15
N LEU A 607 -20.92 -50.23 -55.93
CA LEU A 607 -20.90 -51.70 -55.98
C LEU A 607 -19.75 -52.25 -55.11
N PRO A 608 -19.86 -53.51 -54.64
CA PRO A 608 -18.80 -54.15 -53.83
C PRO A 608 -17.45 -54.27 -54.54
N ASP A 609 -17.43 -54.21 -55.88
CA ASP A 609 -16.22 -54.27 -56.71
C ASP A 609 -15.44 -52.93 -56.77
N GLY A 610 -15.93 -51.89 -56.09
CA GLY A 610 -15.34 -50.56 -56.05
C GLY A 610 -15.82 -49.61 -57.15
N THR A 611 -16.77 -50.03 -58.00
CA THR A 611 -17.44 -49.16 -58.96
C THR A 611 -18.32 -48.15 -58.21
N PHE A 612 -18.17 -46.86 -58.52
CA PHE A 612 -18.90 -45.77 -57.88
C PHE A 612 -19.44 -44.81 -58.94
N GLY A 613 -20.70 -44.39 -58.80
CA GLY A 613 -21.34 -43.47 -59.73
C GLY A 613 -22.21 -42.42 -59.05
N GLU A 614 -22.58 -41.41 -59.83
CA GLU A 614 -23.45 -40.30 -59.42
C GLU A 614 -24.49 -40.08 -60.51
N ILE A 615 -25.75 -39.92 -60.10
CA ILE A 615 -26.84 -39.47 -60.97
C ILE A 615 -27.33 -38.14 -60.42
N LYS A 616 -27.28 -37.10 -61.26
CA LYS A 616 -27.66 -35.74 -60.86
C LYS A 616 -29.18 -35.58 -60.90
N GLY A 617 -29.73 -34.90 -59.90
CA GLY A 617 -31.10 -34.41 -59.94
C GLY A 617 -31.27 -33.21 -60.87
N ASN A 618 -32.51 -32.89 -61.20
CA ASN A 618 -32.88 -31.67 -61.93
C ASN A 618 -32.53 -30.45 -61.08
N ARG A 619 -32.11 -29.35 -61.70
CA ARG A 619 -31.81 -28.08 -61.01
C ARG A 619 -33.08 -27.28 -60.71
N ILE A 620 -34.06 -27.94 -60.11
CA ILE A 620 -35.38 -27.41 -59.75
C ILE A 620 -35.67 -27.85 -58.32
N SER A 621 -36.01 -26.90 -57.44
CA SER A 621 -36.49 -27.18 -56.08
C SER A 621 -37.99 -27.48 -56.07
N LEU A 622 -38.44 -28.20 -55.05
CA LEU A 622 -39.87 -28.42 -54.79
C LEU A 622 -40.42 -27.20 -54.03
N GLY A 623 -41.39 -26.50 -54.61
CA GLY A 623 -41.81 -25.19 -54.10
C GLY A 623 -40.79 -24.08 -54.38
N GLY A 624 -40.86 -23.01 -53.59
CA GLY A 624 -39.90 -21.90 -53.62
C GLY A 624 -40.23 -20.76 -54.60
N GLY A 625 -39.40 -19.71 -54.57
CA GLY A 625 -39.63 -18.44 -55.26
C GLY A 625 -39.39 -18.41 -56.78
N GLN A 626 -39.21 -19.55 -57.44
CA GLN A 626 -38.94 -19.59 -58.89
C GLN A 626 -40.19 -19.21 -59.71
N HIS A 627 -40.01 -18.33 -60.71
CA HIS A 627 -41.02 -17.94 -61.70
C HIS A 627 -41.09 -18.95 -62.86
N GLU A 628 -41.22 -20.25 -62.58
CA GLU A 628 -41.43 -21.27 -63.62
C GLU A 628 -42.87 -21.77 -63.68
N LYS A 629 -43.24 -22.33 -64.84
CA LYS A 629 -44.61 -22.74 -65.18
C LYS A 629 -45.12 -23.76 -64.14
N ARG A 630 -46.41 -23.71 -63.79
CA ARG A 630 -47.18 -24.62 -62.89
C ARG A 630 -46.98 -26.15 -63.07
N ARG A 631 -46.16 -26.61 -64.00
CA ARG A 631 -45.77 -28.00 -64.20
C ARG A 631 -44.26 -28.07 -64.38
N ALA A 632 -43.54 -28.30 -63.30
CA ALA A 632 -42.15 -28.75 -63.34
C ALA A 632 -42.10 -30.18 -63.87
N THR A 633 -41.15 -30.48 -64.76
CA THR A 633 -40.90 -31.83 -65.27
C THR A 633 -39.56 -32.33 -64.74
N PHE A 634 -39.56 -33.52 -64.14
CA PHE A 634 -38.36 -34.14 -63.60
C PHE A 634 -37.92 -35.31 -64.48
N ASP A 635 -36.60 -35.48 -64.62
CA ASP A 635 -36.01 -36.60 -65.33
C ASP A 635 -36.04 -37.85 -64.44
N GLN A 636 -36.27 -38.99 -65.07
CA GLN A 636 -36.28 -40.29 -64.40
C GLN A 636 -35.14 -41.15 -64.89
N HIS A 637 -34.39 -41.71 -63.94
CA HIS A 637 -33.25 -42.57 -64.22
C HIS A 637 -33.50 -43.99 -63.70
N THR A 638 -33.07 -44.99 -64.45
CA THR A 638 -33.18 -46.40 -64.06
C THR A 638 -31.80 -47.01 -63.89
N LEU A 639 -31.56 -47.65 -62.74
CA LEU A 639 -30.37 -48.45 -62.47
C LEU A 639 -30.75 -49.93 -62.33
N PRO A 640 -29.92 -50.86 -62.80
CA PRO A 640 -30.13 -52.28 -62.57
C PRO A 640 -29.92 -52.61 -61.08
N ARG A 641 -30.77 -53.46 -60.52
CA ARG A 641 -30.56 -53.97 -59.16
C ARG A 641 -29.46 -55.03 -59.19
N SER A 642 -28.44 -54.87 -58.35
CA SER A 642 -27.34 -55.83 -58.19
C SER A 642 -27.13 -56.16 -56.71
N PRO A 643 -26.82 -57.41 -56.34
CA PRO A 643 -26.54 -57.77 -54.95
C PRO A 643 -25.40 -56.93 -54.36
N GLY A 644 -25.60 -56.39 -53.16
CA GLY A 644 -24.61 -55.55 -52.47
C GLY A 644 -24.48 -54.11 -52.99
N LEU A 645 -25.33 -53.68 -53.96
CA LEU A 645 -25.40 -52.29 -54.39
C LEU A 645 -25.80 -51.38 -53.23
N THR A 646 -24.99 -50.37 -52.95
CA THR A 646 -25.24 -49.38 -51.90
C THR A 646 -25.67 -48.05 -52.52
N LEU A 647 -26.80 -47.51 -52.09
CA LEU A 647 -27.34 -46.20 -52.49
C LEU A 647 -27.09 -45.19 -51.38
N TYR A 648 -26.68 -43.96 -51.72
CA TYR A 648 -26.48 -42.87 -50.77
C TYR A 648 -27.29 -41.65 -51.17
N LEU A 649 -28.19 -41.25 -50.27
CA LEU A 649 -29.04 -40.08 -50.37
C LEU A 649 -28.60 -39.08 -49.29
N ALA A 650 -28.41 -37.80 -49.63
CA ALA A 650 -28.00 -36.80 -48.64
C ALA A 650 -28.58 -35.39 -48.92
N SER A 651 -28.69 -34.59 -47.87
CA SER A 651 -28.81 -33.12 -47.94
C SER A 651 -27.45 -32.46 -48.20
N ASP A 652 -27.42 -31.15 -48.50
CA ASP A 652 -26.12 -30.45 -48.64
C ASP A 652 -25.41 -30.22 -47.31
N GLY A 653 -26.09 -30.26 -46.16
CA GLY A 653 -25.45 -29.89 -44.90
C GLY A 653 -24.16 -30.65 -44.59
N TYR A 654 -24.02 -31.90 -45.07
CA TYR A 654 -22.76 -32.64 -44.96
C TYR A 654 -21.64 -31.98 -45.79
N VAL A 655 -21.93 -31.62 -47.05
CA VAL A 655 -20.99 -30.99 -47.99
C VAL A 655 -20.67 -29.56 -47.57
N ASP A 656 -21.67 -28.84 -47.07
CA ASP A 656 -21.56 -27.43 -46.73
C ASP A 656 -20.97 -27.18 -45.33
N GLN A 657 -20.81 -28.24 -44.52
CA GLN A 657 -20.26 -28.12 -43.18
C GLN A 657 -18.85 -27.48 -43.20
N PRO A 658 -18.68 -26.28 -42.63
CA PRO A 658 -17.37 -25.64 -42.58
C PRO A 658 -16.47 -26.25 -41.51
N ASN A 659 -15.16 -26.21 -41.75
CA ASN A 659 -14.14 -26.36 -40.71
C ASN A 659 -13.87 -25.03 -39.99
N HIS A 660 -12.93 -25.03 -39.03
CA HIS A 660 -12.53 -23.83 -38.26
C HIS A 660 -11.97 -22.68 -39.13
N LEU A 661 -11.57 -22.97 -40.38
CA LEU A 661 -11.12 -21.98 -41.38
C LEU A 661 -12.23 -21.53 -42.33
N ARG A 662 -13.50 -21.92 -42.08
CA ARG A 662 -14.67 -21.66 -42.92
C ARG A 662 -14.63 -22.31 -44.31
N VAL A 663 -13.86 -23.39 -44.47
CA VAL A 663 -13.82 -24.18 -45.71
C VAL A 663 -14.85 -25.31 -45.61
N PRO A 664 -15.79 -25.45 -46.58
CA PRO A 664 -16.79 -26.52 -46.58
C PRO A 664 -16.14 -27.91 -46.73
N PHE A 665 -16.86 -28.98 -46.36
CA PHE A 665 -16.39 -30.36 -46.56
C PHE A 665 -16.22 -30.71 -48.03
N ASP A 666 -17.05 -30.09 -48.88
CA ASP A 666 -17.04 -30.20 -50.35
C ASP A 666 -17.50 -31.60 -50.86
N THR A 667 -18.06 -31.63 -52.06
CA THR A 667 -18.66 -32.84 -52.66
C THR A 667 -17.59 -33.86 -53.02
N ARG A 668 -16.41 -33.42 -53.45
CA ARG A 668 -15.34 -34.31 -53.89
C ARG A 668 -14.78 -35.18 -52.75
N PRO A 669 -14.42 -34.62 -51.58
CA PRO A 669 -14.01 -35.44 -50.43
C PRO A 669 -15.10 -36.38 -49.93
N LEU A 670 -16.37 -35.96 -49.96
CA LEU A 670 -17.49 -36.83 -49.59
C LEU A 670 -17.59 -38.04 -50.53
N ARG A 671 -17.49 -37.84 -51.85
CA ARG A 671 -17.53 -38.94 -52.81
C ARG A 671 -16.40 -39.96 -52.60
N GLU A 672 -15.18 -39.48 -52.34
CA GLU A 672 -14.04 -40.37 -52.04
C GLU A 672 -14.25 -41.13 -50.73
N LEU A 673 -14.84 -40.48 -49.73
CA LEU A 673 -15.22 -41.12 -48.48
C LEU A 673 -16.27 -42.21 -48.71
N LEU A 674 -17.37 -41.90 -49.41
CA LEU A 674 -18.44 -42.86 -49.74
C LEU A 674 -17.89 -44.07 -50.51
N LYS A 675 -17.06 -43.83 -51.52
CA LYS A 675 -16.40 -44.90 -52.29
C LYS A 675 -15.52 -45.79 -51.41
N ARG A 676 -14.81 -45.20 -50.44
CA ARG A 676 -13.92 -45.94 -49.53
C ARG A 676 -14.71 -46.78 -48.52
N ILE A 677 -15.78 -46.24 -47.97
CA ILE A 677 -16.56 -46.93 -46.92
C ILE A 677 -17.58 -47.91 -47.50
N ALA A 678 -17.91 -47.82 -48.79
CA ALA A 678 -18.91 -48.66 -49.45
C ALA A 678 -18.80 -50.18 -49.20
N PRO A 679 -17.61 -50.80 -49.06
CA PRO A 679 -17.48 -52.22 -48.75
C PRO A 679 -17.74 -52.57 -47.27
N GLU A 680 -17.65 -51.60 -46.36
CA GLU A 680 -17.75 -51.82 -44.91
C GLU A 680 -19.19 -52.14 -44.47
N PRO A 681 -19.42 -52.82 -43.34
CA PRO A 681 -20.75 -52.98 -42.75
C PRO A 681 -21.48 -51.63 -42.58
N MET A 682 -22.80 -51.60 -42.78
CA MET A 682 -23.57 -50.34 -42.71
C MET A 682 -23.39 -49.57 -41.40
N SER A 683 -23.28 -50.26 -40.25
CA SER A 683 -22.97 -49.62 -38.96
C SER A 683 -21.62 -48.91 -38.97
N ALA A 684 -20.59 -49.53 -39.53
CA ALA A 684 -19.26 -48.95 -39.66
C ALA A 684 -19.24 -47.77 -40.65
N GLN A 685 -20.13 -47.76 -41.67
CA GLN A 685 -20.27 -46.62 -42.57
C GLN A 685 -20.84 -45.38 -41.86
N ALA A 686 -21.88 -45.55 -41.03
CA ALA A 686 -22.42 -44.45 -40.23
C ALA A 686 -21.36 -43.85 -39.31
N ASP A 687 -20.58 -44.70 -38.62
CA ASP A 687 -19.50 -44.26 -37.73
C ASP A 687 -18.39 -43.53 -38.50
N ALA A 688 -17.99 -44.05 -39.66
CA ALA A 688 -16.96 -43.44 -40.49
C ALA A 688 -17.39 -42.06 -41.05
N LEU A 689 -18.66 -41.90 -41.41
CA LEU A 689 -19.23 -40.62 -41.81
C LEU A 689 -19.25 -39.63 -40.65
N ASN A 690 -19.77 -40.03 -39.49
CA ASN A 690 -19.77 -39.18 -38.29
C ASN A 690 -18.34 -38.75 -37.89
N ALA A 691 -17.38 -39.68 -37.90
CA ALA A 691 -15.99 -39.41 -37.56
C ALA A 691 -15.30 -38.47 -38.56
N ALA A 692 -15.53 -38.66 -39.87
CA ALA A 692 -14.98 -37.76 -40.89
C ALA A 692 -15.55 -36.34 -40.76
N LEU A 693 -16.85 -36.23 -40.49
CA LEU A 693 -17.52 -34.95 -40.28
C LEU A 693 -16.99 -34.23 -39.03
N ASP A 694 -16.84 -34.94 -37.90
CA ASP A 694 -16.29 -34.36 -36.66
C ASP A 694 -14.81 -33.95 -36.80
N ALA A 695 -14.01 -34.77 -37.49
CA ALA A 695 -12.62 -34.47 -37.79
C ALA A 695 -12.46 -33.22 -38.68
N HIS A 696 -13.28 -33.08 -39.72
CA HIS A 696 -13.28 -31.89 -40.58
C HIS A 696 -13.74 -30.66 -39.81
N ARG A 697 -14.79 -30.77 -39.01
CA ARG A 697 -15.35 -29.66 -38.24
C ARG A 697 -14.33 -29.05 -37.27
N GLY A 698 -13.54 -29.87 -36.59
CA GLY A 698 -12.38 -29.43 -35.79
C GLY A 698 -12.69 -28.34 -34.75
N GLY A 699 -13.93 -28.29 -34.24
CA GLY A 699 -14.41 -27.29 -33.28
C GLY A 699 -15.27 -26.15 -33.88
N ALA A 700 -15.45 -26.07 -35.20
CA ALA A 700 -16.40 -25.14 -35.81
C ALA A 700 -17.85 -25.45 -35.45
N ALA A 701 -18.72 -24.44 -35.40
CA ALA A 701 -20.16 -24.65 -35.21
C ALA A 701 -20.78 -25.37 -36.42
N GLN A 702 -21.77 -26.22 -36.17
CA GLN A 702 -22.60 -26.78 -37.24
C GLN A 702 -23.44 -25.66 -37.86
N ARG A 703 -23.45 -25.59 -39.19
CA ARG A 703 -24.04 -24.45 -39.91
C ARG A 703 -25.40 -24.74 -40.53
N ASP A 704 -25.67 -26.00 -40.80
CA ASP A 704 -26.94 -26.47 -41.37
C ASP A 704 -27.35 -27.83 -40.80
N ASP A 705 -28.58 -28.25 -41.09
CA ASP A 705 -29.06 -29.60 -40.80
C ASP A 705 -28.36 -30.63 -41.68
N ILE A 706 -28.01 -31.80 -41.14
CA ILE A 706 -27.21 -32.81 -41.87
C ILE A 706 -27.97 -34.13 -41.88
N THR A 707 -28.41 -34.56 -43.05
CA THR A 707 -29.08 -35.83 -43.26
C THR A 707 -28.41 -36.64 -44.37
N LEU A 708 -28.02 -37.88 -44.08
CA LEU A 708 -27.48 -38.82 -45.05
C LEU A 708 -28.01 -40.23 -44.74
N LEU A 709 -28.70 -40.83 -45.70
CA LEU A 709 -29.22 -42.19 -45.65
C LEU A 709 -28.50 -43.06 -46.67
N ALA A 710 -27.84 -44.11 -46.21
CA ALA A 710 -27.24 -45.15 -47.03
C ALA A 710 -28.06 -46.44 -46.95
N LEU A 711 -28.32 -47.08 -48.08
CA LEU A 711 -29.12 -48.31 -48.17
C LEU A 711 -28.32 -49.36 -48.94
N ARG A 712 -28.11 -50.55 -48.36
CA ARG A 712 -27.48 -51.68 -49.07
C ARG A 712 -28.53 -52.70 -49.47
N LEU A 713 -28.58 -52.98 -50.76
CA LEU A 713 -29.51 -53.96 -51.31
C LEU A 713 -28.99 -55.39 -51.12
N PRO A 714 -29.86 -56.34 -50.71
CA PRO A 714 -29.51 -57.75 -50.55
C PRO A 714 -29.14 -58.43 -51.87
#